data_AF-A0A2N9F2E6-F1
#
_entry.id   AF-A0A2N9F2E6-F1
#
_cell.length_a   1.000
_cell.length_b   1.000
_cell.length_c   1.000
_cell.angle_alpha   90.00
_cell.angle_beta   90.00
_cell.angle_gamma   90.00
#
_symmetry.space_group_name_H-M   'P 1'
#
loop_
_entity.id
_entity.type
_entity.pdbx_description
1 polymer ?
#
loop_
_entity_poly.entity_id
_entity_poly.type
_entity_poly.pdbx_seq_one_letter_code
_entity_poly.pdbx_strand_id
1 'polypeptide(L)'
;MAAPSIPSQNKAWVYSEYGKAVDVLKLDPNVPVPEVKEDQVLIKVVAAALNPVDSKRMQGFFKDIDSPLPAKYFPNTPFLDATVPHNASYLWRSICDSIVVLKAGLRWRVGNGETIKIWRDKWLPCPTTYSVISPRQVLEENATVDILINRDTMQWRSDLLDRVFLPRDAEVIRAIPLSARQPRDCLIWAGTKKGIFTIKSAYDMLLSQAQASEASTSFSCSGENHLWSSIWSASVPPKIRTFMWRACKDILPTQTKLFDKRCIHTFTCLWCCEEAEAQDHVLWQCEFAQKVWKECPARIPVHYDQSVTFTEFIVSCFKDLSSPAIEIALTTAWSLWKAQNDLQWDNKCSNVSEICLSAAGLAVDFLESGQLLNENFCQSQAGLGVLVRDSSGSVAATMCTRFRWDGEVLQAHARSLLIALQFAYDAGLRNLEADVGCQELLGLISRGPPCLASMGVLIDDICLWHLSFDFLSFSFIRKECNKAAYALATEALSSHMEQVWLEDQPACYDVAGVVVKVGSQVKNFKVGDEVYGDINDKALDHPKNFGSLAEYTAAEERLLALKPKNLSFVEAASLPLAIETAYEVLERTGFSAGKSILVLGGAGGVGTQIIQLAKHVFGASKVAATSSTGKLELLKSLGADLAIDYTKENFEDLPEKFDVVYDAVGQCDRAVKAVKEGGHVVTIVGPVTPPATIFWLTSNGPILVKLKPYLENGKVKPVIDPKSPFPFSKTIEAFSYLDSNRATGKVVVYPLP
;
A
#
# COMPACT_ATOMS: atom_id res chain seq x y z
N MET A 1 -44.51 -14.86 -2.40
CA MET A 1 -43.52 -15.57 -3.25
C MET A 1 -42.21 -15.58 -2.48
N ALA A 2 -41.43 -16.66 -2.53
CA ALA A 2 -40.08 -16.64 -1.94
C ALA A 2 -39.23 -15.60 -2.68
N ALA A 3 -38.33 -14.91 -1.97
CA ALA A 3 -37.34 -14.05 -2.62
C ALA A 3 -36.47 -14.93 -3.54
N PRO A 4 -36.17 -14.51 -4.78
CA PRO A 4 -35.30 -15.27 -5.66
C PRO A 4 -33.93 -15.41 -4.99
N SER A 5 -33.40 -16.63 -4.95
CA SER A 5 -32.07 -16.91 -4.40
C SER A 5 -31.01 -16.16 -5.20
N ILE A 6 -30.27 -15.29 -4.53
CA ILE A 6 -29.11 -14.61 -5.12
C ILE A 6 -28.08 -15.70 -5.47
N PRO A 7 -27.59 -15.76 -6.73
CA PRO A 7 -26.58 -16.76 -7.11
C PRO A 7 -25.22 -16.45 -6.47
N SER A 8 -24.32 -17.43 -6.42
CA SER A 8 -22.93 -17.21 -6.03
C SER A 8 -22.11 -16.55 -7.13
N GLN A 9 -22.52 -16.75 -8.40
CA GLN A 9 -21.87 -16.23 -9.59
C GLN A 9 -22.80 -15.36 -10.44
N ASN A 10 -22.18 -14.53 -11.27
CA ASN A 10 -22.71 -13.39 -11.99
C ASN A 10 -22.04 -13.38 -13.38
N LYS A 11 -22.72 -12.85 -14.41
CA LYS A 11 -22.08 -12.57 -15.71
C LYS A 11 -21.72 -11.09 -15.80
N ALA A 12 -20.45 -10.76 -16.01
CA ALA A 12 -20.00 -9.38 -16.19
C ALA A 12 -18.94 -9.23 -17.29
N TRP A 13 -18.81 -8.00 -17.79
CA TRP A 13 -17.75 -7.64 -18.75
C TRP A 13 -16.46 -7.23 -18.03
N VAL A 14 -15.36 -7.91 -18.37
CA VAL A 14 -14.05 -7.79 -17.72
C VAL A 14 -12.94 -7.27 -18.62
N TYR A 15 -11.95 -6.58 -18.06
CA TYR A 15 -10.68 -6.24 -18.71
C TYR A 15 -9.56 -6.18 -17.67
N SER A 16 -8.38 -6.69 -18.04
CA SER A 16 -7.18 -6.77 -17.19
C SER A 16 -6.04 -5.86 -17.66
N GLU A 17 -6.20 -5.22 -18.82
CA GLU A 17 -5.18 -4.43 -19.52
C GLU A 17 -5.81 -3.15 -20.09
N TYR A 18 -5.00 -2.10 -20.29
CA TYR A 18 -5.46 -0.87 -20.94
C TYR A 18 -5.51 -1.02 -22.46
N GLY A 19 -6.62 -0.63 -23.09
CA GLY A 19 -6.82 -0.71 -24.53
C GLY A 19 -8.20 -0.22 -24.98
N LYS A 20 -8.60 -0.48 -26.23
CA LYS A 20 -9.97 -0.22 -26.67
C LYS A 20 -10.86 -1.39 -26.25
N ALA A 21 -12.17 -1.13 -26.12
CA ALA A 21 -13.15 -2.15 -25.72
C ALA A 21 -13.06 -3.45 -26.53
N VAL A 22 -12.81 -3.36 -27.84
CA VAL A 22 -12.67 -4.53 -28.72
C VAL A 22 -11.43 -5.39 -28.46
N ASP A 23 -10.38 -4.80 -27.88
CA ASP A 23 -9.09 -5.45 -27.66
C ASP A 23 -9.02 -6.09 -26.25
N VAL A 24 -9.59 -5.42 -25.23
CA VAL A 24 -9.40 -5.79 -23.81
C VAL A 24 -10.66 -6.27 -23.09
N LEU A 25 -11.86 -5.94 -23.58
CA LEU A 25 -13.12 -6.27 -22.88
C LEU A 25 -13.61 -7.69 -23.26
N LYS A 26 -13.74 -8.56 -22.27
CA LYS A 26 -14.13 -9.97 -22.38
C LYS A 26 -15.38 -10.23 -21.52
N LEU A 27 -16.23 -11.17 -21.91
CA LEU A 27 -17.38 -11.56 -21.07
C LEU A 27 -16.97 -12.72 -20.16
N ASP A 28 -17.03 -12.54 -18.85
CA ASP A 28 -16.85 -13.59 -17.85
C ASP A 28 -18.22 -14.04 -17.30
N PRO A 29 -18.57 -15.33 -17.39
CA PRO A 29 -19.83 -15.84 -16.85
C PRO A 29 -19.77 -16.30 -15.38
N ASN A 30 -18.60 -16.29 -14.74
CA ASN A 30 -18.33 -16.96 -13.46
C ASN A 30 -17.95 -16.00 -12.32
N VAL A 31 -18.23 -14.72 -12.51
CA VAL A 31 -17.91 -13.60 -11.62
C VAL A 31 -18.52 -13.79 -10.24
N PRO A 32 -17.80 -13.63 -9.11
CA PRO A 32 -18.45 -13.62 -7.80
C PRO A 32 -19.50 -12.51 -7.69
N VAL A 33 -20.70 -12.82 -7.16
CA VAL A 33 -21.67 -11.77 -6.84
C VAL A 33 -21.08 -10.86 -5.74
N PRO A 34 -21.07 -9.52 -5.91
CA PRO A 34 -20.46 -8.62 -4.94
C PRO A 34 -21.07 -8.75 -3.53
N GLU A 35 -20.21 -8.83 -2.52
CA GLU A 35 -20.64 -8.76 -1.14
C GLU A 35 -21.12 -7.35 -0.77
N VAL A 36 -22.07 -7.27 0.16
CA VAL A 36 -22.78 -6.04 0.53
C VAL A 36 -22.24 -5.54 1.85
N LYS A 37 -21.56 -4.39 1.83
CA LYS A 37 -21.12 -3.70 3.04
C LYS A 37 -22.30 -3.08 3.78
N GLU A 38 -22.07 -2.67 5.02
CA GLU A 38 -23.11 -2.18 5.93
C GLU A 38 -23.95 -1.01 5.37
N ASP A 39 -23.32 -0.09 4.64
CA ASP A 39 -23.94 1.10 4.03
C ASP A 39 -24.38 0.91 2.57
N GLN A 40 -24.27 -0.31 2.04
CA GLN A 40 -24.51 -0.63 0.62
C GLN A 40 -25.79 -1.44 0.39
N VAL A 41 -26.26 -1.44 -0.86
CA VAL A 41 -27.30 -2.35 -1.36
C VAL A 41 -26.77 -3.17 -2.54
N LEU A 42 -27.20 -4.42 -2.64
CA LEU A 42 -27.03 -5.23 -3.84
C LEU A 42 -28.18 -4.94 -4.80
N ILE A 43 -27.84 -4.54 -6.00
CA ILE A 43 -28.77 -4.24 -7.08
C ILE A 43 -28.70 -5.41 -8.08
N LYS A 44 -29.82 -6.08 -8.37
CA LYS A 44 -29.94 -6.81 -9.63
C LYS A 44 -30.06 -5.76 -10.73
N VAL A 45 -29.04 -5.66 -11.58
CA VAL A 45 -29.00 -4.65 -12.64
C VAL A 45 -30.00 -5.02 -13.72
N VAL A 46 -30.77 -4.03 -14.18
CA VAL A 46 -31.71 -4.20 -15.30
C VAL A 46 -31.19 -3.46 -16.54
N ALA A 47 -30.68 -2.24 -16.35
CA ALA A 47 -30.03 -1.44 -17.38
C ALA A 47 -28.78 -0.74 -16.82
N ALA A 48 -27.78 -0.54 -17.68
CA ALA A 48 -26.58 0.24 -17.39
C ALA A 48 -26.30 1.19 -18.57
N ALA A 49 -25.74 2.38 -18.32
CA ALA A 49 -25.44 3.33 -19.39
C ALA A 49 -23.95 3.66 -19.46
N LEU A 50 -23.46 3.76 -20.70
CA LEU A 50 -22.04 4.02 -20.95
C LEU A 50 -21.76 5.53 -20.93
N ASN A 51 -20.55 5.88 -20.50
CA ASN A 51 -20.03 7.24 -20.40
C ASN A 51 -18.64 7.35 -21.05
N PRO A 52 -18.26 8.53 -21.58
CA PRO A 52 -16.91 8.74 -22.12
C PRO A 52 -15.79 8.50 -21.10
N VAL A 53 -16.07 8.59 -19.79
CA VAL A 53 -15.11 8.27 -18.72
C VAL A 53 -14.79 6.77 -18.68
N ASP A 54 -15.78 5.89 -18.88
CA ASP A 54 -15.62 4.43 -18.90
C ASP A 54 -14.58 4.03 -19.96
N SER A 55 -14.76 4.54 -21.19
CA SER A 55 -13.86 4.26 -22.30
C SER A 55 -12.48 4.92 -22.12
N LYS A 56 -12.42 6.18 -21.66
CA LYS A 56 -11.14 6.86 -21.38
C LYS A 56 -10.33 6.18 -20.29
N ARG A 57 -10.98 5.63 -19.25
CA ARG A 57 -10.33 4.85 -18.19
C ARG A 57 -9.79 3.54 -18.73
N MET A 58 -10.59 2.79 -19.48
CA MET A 58 -10.15 1.55 -20.16
C MET A 58 -9.00 1.79 -21.14
N GLN A 59 -8.96 2.94 -21.82
CA GLN A 59 -7.87 3.36 -22.72
C GLN A 59 -6.64 3.94 -21.99
N GLY A 60 -6.65 4.03 -20.65
CA GLY A 60 -5.50 4.46 -19.85
C GLY A 60 -5.24 5.98 -19.80
N PHE A 61 -6.21 6.83 -20.14
CA PHE A 61 -6.05 8.30 -20.12
C PHE A 61 -5.75 8.89 -18.74
N PHE A 62 -6.04 8.16 -17.65
CA PHE A 62 -5.89 8.64 -16.28
C PHE A 62 -4.66 8.06 -15.55
N LYS A 63 -3.86 7.21 -16.22
CA LYS A 63 -2.68 6.52 -15.67
C LYS A 63 -1.65 7.44 -14.98
N ASP A 64 -1.58 8.70 -15.42
CA ASP A 64 -0.60 9.69 -14.93
C ASP A 64 -1.16 10.50 -13.74
N ILE A 65 -2.46 10.39 -13.45
CA ILE A 65 -3.04 10.81 -12.16
C ILE A 65 -2.84 9.69 -11.13
N ASP A 66 -2.71 8.45 -11.59
CA ASP A 66 -2.34 7.28 -10.81
C ASP A 66 -0.80 7.20 -10.52
N SER A 67 0.02 8.24 -10.82
CA SER A 67 1.49 8.27 -10.54
C SER A 67 2.14 9.68 -10.52
N PRO A 68 3.27 9.93 -9.80
CA PRO A 68 3.74 11.31 -9.52
C PRO A 68 4.97 11.84 -10.32
N LEU A 69 4.89 13.12 -10.74
CA LEU A 69 5.92 14.21 -10.69
C LEU A 69 7.06 14.48 -11.73
N PRO A 70 7.33 13.77 -12.85
CA PRO A 70 8.65 13.85 -13.52
C PRO A 70 9.00 15.09 -14.40
N ALA A 71 8.03 15.76 -15.03
CA ALA A 71 8.20 16.35 -16.37
C ALA A 71 9.25 17.47 -16.63
N LYS A 72 9.80 18.16 -15.62
CA LYS A 72 10.54 19.45 -15.86
C LYS A 72 12.06 19.34 -16.02
N TYR A 73 12.73 18.41 -15.33
CA TYR A 73 14.21 18.42 -15.21
C TYR A 73 14.91 17.27 -15.93
N PHE A 74 14.19 16.19 -16.24
CA PHE A 74 14.70 15.01 -16.92
C PHE A 74 13.62 14.47 -17.88
N PRO A 75 13.17 15.27 -18.87
CA PRO A 75 11.94 14.99 -19.63
C PRO A 75 11.94 13.67 -20.41
N ASN A 76 13.13 13.17 -20.76
CA ASN A 76 13.31 12.00 -21.64
C ASN A 76 14.16 10.88 -20.99
N THR A 77 14.51 10.97 -19.70
CA THR A 77 15.47 10.06 -19.04
C THR A 77 15.09 9.80 -17.57
N PRO A 78 15.33 8.60 -17.01
CA PRO A 78 15.21 8.36 -15.58
C PRO A 78 16.11 9.29 -14.75
N PHE A 79 15.70 9.63 -13.53
CA PHE A 79 16.48 10.51 -12.64
C PHE A 79 17.91 10.01 -12.39
N LEU A 80 18.11 8.70 -12.23
CA LEU A 80 19.44 8.12 -11.98
C LEU A 80 20.40 8.27 -13.17
N ASP A 81 19.88 8.49 -14.38
CA ASP A 81 20.67 8.68 -15.60
C ASP A 81 20.60 10.12 -16.10
N ALA A 82 20.09 11.03 -15.28
CA ALA A 82 20.02 12.44 -15.60
C ALA A 82 21.42 13.05 -15.69
N THR A 83 21.70 13.68 -16.82
CA THR A 83 22.96 14.38 -17.07
C THR A 83 22.89 15.82 -16.59
N VAL A 84 24.03 16.40 -16.24
CA VAL A 84 24.16 17.81 -15.84
C VAL A 84 24.49 18.65 -17.08
N PRO A 85 23.60 19.53 -17.57
CA PRO A 85 23.95 20.47 -18.65
C PRO A 85 24.99 21.48 -18.17
N HIS A 86 25.83 21.98 -19.10
CA HIS A 86 26.85 22.98 -18.77
C HIS A 86 26.26 24.25 -18.11
N ASN A 87 25.03 24.62 -18.49
CA ASN A 87 24.27 25.76 -17.94
C ASN A 87 23.33 25.39 -16.76
N ALA A 88 23.51 24.23 -16.13
CA ALA A 88 22.74 23.83 -14.95
C ALA A 88 22.74 24.88 -13.83
N SER A 89 21.69 24.90 -13.01
CA SER A 89 21.70 25.64 -11.74
C SER A 89 22.64 24.96 -10.73
N TYR A 90 23.14 25.71 -9.75
CA TYR A 90 23.95 25.14 -8.67
C TYR A 90 23.19 24.02 -7.94
N LEU A 91 21.91 24.25 -7.64
CA LEU A 91 21.01 23.26 -7.04
C LEU A 91 20.92 21.95 -7.84
N TRP A 92 20.81 22.03 -9.18
CA TRP A 92 20.76 20.82 -10.01
C TRP A 92 22.08 20.05 -10.01
N ARG A 93 23.23 20.74 -9.97
CA ARG A 93 24.54 20.08 -9.81
C ARG A 93 24.61 19.33 -8.48
N SER A 94 24.30 19.98 -7.36
CA SER A 94 24.31 19.34 -6.03
C SER A 94 23.33 18.17 -5.91
N ILE A 95 22.18 18.22 -6.60
CA ILE A 95 21.25 17.08 -6.68
C ILE A 95 21.88 15.94 -7.48
N CYS A 96 22.54 16.22 -8.60
CA CYS A 96 23.20 15.19 -9.41
C CYS A 96 24.43 14.58 -8.73
N ASP A 97 25.17 15.34 -7.91
CA ASP A 97 26.27 14.80 -7.09
C ASP A 97 25.77 13.71 -6.13
N SER A 98 24.52 13.81 -5.64
CA SER A 98 23.91 12.78 -4.80
C SER A 98 23.62 11.46 -5.53
N ILE A 99 23.52 11.47 -6.87
CA ILE A 99 23.29 10.27 -7.70
C ILE A 99 24.44 9.27 -7.52
N VAL A 100 25.68 9.73 -7.29
CA VAL A 100 26.83 8.86 -7.04
C VAL A 100 26.65 8.05 -5.76
N VAL A 101 26.21 8.71 -4.68
CA VAL A 101 25.93 8.07 -3.38
C VAL A 101 24.75 7.10 -3.50
N LEU A 102 23.72 7.48 -4.26
CA LEU A 102 22.58 6.60 -4.56
C LEU A 102 23.02 5.35 -5.36
N LYS A 103 23.76 5.50 -6.46
CA LYS A 103 24.29 4.38 -7.27
C LYS A 103 25.26 3.48 -6.49
N ALA A 104 25.91 4.00 -5.44
CA ALA A 104 26.75 3.21 -4.56
C ALA A 104 25.94 2.22 -3.70
N GLY A 105 24.90 2.70 -3.00
CA GLY A 105 24.12 1.89 -2.03
C GLY A 105 22.76 1.36 -2.49
N LEU A 106 22.27 1.75 -3.67
CA LEU A 106 21.08 1.14 -4.28
C LEU A 106 21.38 -0.24 -4.85
N ARG A 107 20.42 -1.15 -4.69
CA ARG A 107 20.40 -2.50 -5.25
C ARG A 107 19.00 -2.80 -5.76
N TRP A 108 18.86 -3.54 -6.84
CA TRP A 108 17.59 -4.11 -7.24
C TRP A 108 17.12 -5.19 -6.27
N ARG A 109 15.81 -5.20 -6.01
CA ARG A 109 15.04 -6.33 -5.51
C ARG A 109 14.32 -6.94 -6.72
N VAL A 110 14.55 -8.24 -6.94
CA VAL A 110 13.86 -8.99 -8.00
C VAL A 110 12.37 -9.02 -7.71
N GLY A 111 11.58 -8.69 -8.72
CA GLY A 111 10.14 -8.91 -8.77
C GLY A 111 9.82 -9.91 -9.87
N ASN A 112 9.67 -9.41 -11.10
CA ASN A 112 9.49 -10.23 -12.31
C ASN A 112 10.80 -10.46 -13.09
N GLY A 113 11.88 -9.73 -12.78
CA GLY A 113 13.22 -9.89 -13.34
C GLY A 113 13.42 -9.29 -14.74
N GLU A 114 12.42 -8.64 -15.31
CA GLU A 114 12.43 -8.16 -16.71
C GLU A 114 13.37 -6.97 -16.92
N THR A 115 13.61 -6.16 -15.88
CA THR A 115 14.41 -4.94 -16.00
C THR A 115 15.87 -5.15 -15.59
N ILE A 116 16.13 -6.11 -14.70
CA ILE A 116 17.43 -6.34 -14.07
C ILE A 116 18.35 -7.10 -15.03
N LYS A 117 19.49 -6.52 -15.38
CA LYS A 117 20.56 -7.16 -16.17
C LYS A 117 21.47 -8.01 -15.28
N ILE A 118 21.41 -9.33 -15.47
CA ILE A 118 22.11 -10.35 -14.66
C ILE A 118 23.55 -9.94 -14.32
N TRP A 119 24.29 -9.48 -15.34
CA TRP A 119 25.73 -9.30 -15.29
C TRP A 119 26.21 -7.86 -15.05
N ARG A 120 25.32 -6.87 -15.10
CA ARG A 120 25.65 -5.44 -15.02
C ARG A 120 25.07 -4.79 -13.77
N ASP A 121 23.90 -5.24 -13.33
CA ASP A 121 23.20 -4.65 -12.19
C ASP A 121 23.66 -5.21 -10.84
N LYS A 122 23.42 -4.44 -9.79
CA LYS A 122 23.48 -4.89 -8.40
C LYS A 122 22.11 -5.45 -8.03
N TRP A 123 22.00 -6.75 -7.77
CA TRP A 123 20.73 -7.42 -7.42
C TRP A 123 20.86 -8.57 -6.43
N LEU A 124 22.04 -9.19 -6.27
CA LEU A 124 22.26 -10.28 -5.33
C LEU A 124 22.30 -9.77 -3.87
N PRO A 125 21.70 -10.46 -2.89
CA PRO A 125 21.76 -10.08 -1.47
C PRO A 125 23.11 -10.38 -0.78
N CYS A 126 24.24 -10.14 -1.47
CA CYS A 126 25.58 -10.34 -0.94
C CYS A 126 26.24 -8.99 -0.54
N PRO A 127 26.54 -8.75 0.76
CA PRO A 127 26.99 -7.44 1.25
C PRO A 127 28.29 -6.87 0.65
N THR A 128 29.14 -7.69 0.02
CA THR A 128 30.44 -7.25 -0.48
C THR A 128 30.38 -6.52 -1.82
N THR A 129 29.53 -6.97 -2.75
CA THR A 129 29.46 -6.42 -4.12
C THR A 129 28.03 -6.18 -4.60
N TYR A 130 27.05 -6.91 -4.06
CA TYR A 130 25.68 -7.02 -4.58
C TYR A 130 25.53 -7.47 -6.04
N SER A 131 26.62 -7.88 -6.70
CA SER A 131 26.66 -8.29 -8.11
C SER A 131 27.18 -9.71 -8.26
N VAL A 132 26.79 -10.38 -9.34
CA VAL A 132 27.25 -11.71 -9.74
C VAL A 132 28.78 -11.70 -9.88
N ILE A 133 29.43 -12.71 -9.29
CA ILE A 133 30.89 -12.91 -9.36
C ILE A 133 31.24 -14.04 -10.34
N SER A 134 30.29 -14.94 -10.60
CA SER A 134 30.39 -16.02 -11.57
C SER A 134 30.83 -15.55 -12.97
N PRO A 135 31.70 -16.31 -13.66
CA PRO A 135 32.22 -15.92 -14.96
C PRO A 135 31.12 -15.98 -16.05
N ARG A 136 31.09 -14.94 -16.91
CA ARG A 136 30.16 -14.85 -18.05
C ARG A 136 30.53 -15.90 -19.11
N GLN A 137 29.81 -17.03 -19.15
CA GLN A 137 30.10 -18.13 -20.09
C GLN A 137 28.89 -18.64 -20.89
N VAL A 138 27.68 -18.59 -20.32
CA VAL A 138 26.49 -19.29 -20.90
C VAL A 138 25.41 -18.34 -21.42
N LEU A 139 25.19 -17.19 -20.77
CA LEU A 139 24.18 -16.21 -21.17
C LEU A 139 24.83 -14.94 -21.73
N GLU A 140 24.13 -14.29 -22.67
CA GLU A 140 24.55 -13.01 -23.27
C GLU A 140 24.73 -11.89 -22.25
N GLU A 141 25.53 -10.87 -22.58
CA GLU A 141 25.82 -9.76 -21.66
C GLU A 141 24.57 -8.98 -21.21
N ASN A 142 23.59 -8.82 -22.10
CA ASN A 142 22.37 -8.05 -21.84
C ASN A 142 21.20 -8.92 -21.32
N ALA A 143 21.46 -10.18 -20.95
CA ALA A 143 20.47 -11.10 -20.40
C ALA A 143 19.84 -10.57 -19.10
N THR A 144 18.54 -10.77 -18.97
CA THR A 144 17.69 -10.33 -17.87
C THR A 144 17.37 -11.45 -16.89
N VAL A 145 17.08 -11.08 -15.63
CA VAL A 145 16.84 -12.05 -14.55
C VAL A 145 15.59 -12.91 -14.81
N ASP A 146 14.60 -12.42 -15.57
CA ASP A 146 13.39 -13.18 -15.93
C ASP A 146 13.69 -14.49 -16.70
N ILE A 147 14.80 -14.55 -17.44
CA ILE A 147 15.27 -15.78 -18.12
C ILE A 147 15.55 -16.90 -17.12
N LEU A 148 15.98 -16.55 -15.90
CA LEU A 148 16.26 -17.47 -14.80
C LEU A 148 14.98 -17.92 -14.07
N ILE A 149 13.84 -17.30 -14.36
CA ILE A 149 12.55 -17.53 -13.71
C ILE A 149 11.65 -18.35 -14.64
N ASN A 150 10.89 -19.29 -14.08
CA ASN A 150 9.74 -19.89 -14.75
C ASN A 150 8.52 -18.98 -14.49
N ARG A 151 7.98 -18.35 -15.53
CA ARG A 151 6.86 -17.39 -15.40
C ARG A 151 5.55 -18.05 -14.94
N ASP A 152 5.35 -19.32 -15.28
CA ASP A 152 4.10 -20.04 -14.96
C ASP A 152 4.06 -20.46 -13.48
N THR A 153 5.22 -20.78 -12.90
CA THR A 153 5.32 -21.25 -11.50
C THR A 153 5.90 -20.22 -10.54
N MET A 154 6.43 -19.11 -11.05
CA MET A 154 7.25 -18.12 -10.33
C MET A 154 8.33 -18.75 -9.44
N GLN A 155 9.04 -19.73 -9.99
CA GLN A 155 10.17 -20.40 -9.36
C GLN A 155 11.45 -20.24 -10.19
N TRP A 156 12.60 -20.26 -9.51
CA TRP A 156 13.91 -20.27 -10.15
C TRP A 156 14.14 -21.55 -10.95
N ARG A 157 14.61 -21.42 -12.19
CA ARG A 157 15.02 -22.55 -13.04
C ARG A 157 16.33 -23.15 -12.52
N SER A 158 16.24 -24.02 -11.51
CA SER A 158 17.42 -24.56 -10.82
C SER A 158 18.45 -25.18 -11.77
N ASP A 159 18.01 -25.99 -12.75
CA ASP A 159 18.91 -26.58 -13.76
C ASP A 159 19.67 -25.55 -14.60
N LEU A 160 19.12 -24.34 -14.77
CA LEU A 160 19.77 -23.23 -15.47
C LEU A 160 20.71 -22.49 -14.52
N LEU A 161 20.32 -22.27 -13.26
CA LEU A 161 21.18 -21.64 -12.26
C LEU A 161 22.49 -22.43 -12.09
N ASP A 162 22.40 -23.74 -11.92
CA ASP A 162 23.56 -24.61 -11.65
C ASP A 162 24.47 -24.79 -12.89
N ARG A 163 24.01 -24.40 -14.08
CA ARG A 163 24.81 -24.34 -15.33
C ARG A 163 25.44 -22.97 -15.58
N VAL A 164 24.79 -21.89 -15.15
CA VAL A 164 25.18 -20.50 -15.47
C VAL A 164 26.05 -19.88 -14.38
N PHE A 165 25.87 -20.26 -13.12
CA PHE A 165 26.52 -19.65 -11.96
C PHE A 165 27.37 -20.64 -11.19
N LEU A 166 28.38 -20.12 -10.48
CA LEU A 166 29.11 -20.89 -9.47
C LEU A 166 28.14 -21.24 -8.30
N PRO A 167 28.35 -22.37 -7.58
CA PRO A 167 27.42 -22.84 -6.54
C PRO A 167 26.99 -21.77 -5.55
N ARG A 168 27.94 -20.94 -5.07
CA ARG A 168 27.70 -19.79 -4.20
C ARG A 168 26.66 -18.81 -4.75
N ASP A 169 26.80 -18.40 -6.02
CA ASP A 169 25.89 -17.42 -6.61
C ASP A 169 24.55 -18.09 -6.94
N ALA A 170 24.55 -19.35 -7.39
CA ALA A 170 23.34 -20.14 -7.62
C ALA A 170 22.49 -20.32 -6.34
N GLU A 171 23.12 -20.64 -5.21
CA GLU A 171 22.50 -20.71 -3.87
C GLU A 171 21.92 -19.35 -3.45
N VAL A 172 22.70 -18.27 -3.59
CA VAL A 172 22.26 -16.91 -3.25
C VAL A 172 21.08 -16.44 -4.11
N ILE A 173 21.05 -16.80 -5.41
CA ILE A 173 19.91 -16.50 -6.29
C ILE A 173 18.67 -17.31 -5.88
N ARG A 174 18.84 -18.62 -5.64
CA ARG A 174 17.76 -19.54 -5.24
C ARG A 174 17.05 -19.10 -3.94
N ALA A 175 17.79 -18.46 -3.02
CA ALA A 175 17.27 -17.89 -1.77
C ALA A 175 16.56 -16.53 -1.90
N ILE A 176 16.50 -15.92 -3.10
CA ILE A 176 15.70 -14.71 -3.33
C ILE A 176 14.23 -15.11 -3.48
N PRO A 177 13.30 -14.59 -2.64
CA PRO A 177 11.90 -14.92 -2.76
C PRO A 177 11.28 -14.28 -4.01
N LEU A 178 10.51 -15.08 -4.74
CA LEU A 178 9.65 -14.65 -5.85
C LEU A 178 8.18 -14.66 -5.39
N SER A 179 7.34 -13.84 -6.01
CA SER A 179 5.90 -13.76 -5.74
C SER A 179 5.09 -14.10 -6.99
N ALA A 180 4.02 -14.88 -6.82
CA ALA A 180 3.10 -15.25 -7.89
C ALA A 180 2.43 -14.03 -8.55
N ARG A 181 2.33 -12.89 -7.85
CA ARG A 181 1.77 -11.63 -8.37
C ARG A 181 2.65 -10.93 -9.40
N GLN A 182 3.85 -11.46 -9.69
CA GLN A 182 4.85 -10.89 -10.61
C GLN A 182 5.05 -9.36 -10.41
N PRO A 183 5.29 -8.88 -9.16
CA PRO A 183 5.46 -7.45 -8.92
C PRO A 183 6.64 -6.93 -9.74
N ARG A 184 6.59 -5.66 -10.17
CA ARG A 184 7.71 -5.06 -10.90
C ARG A 184 8.98 -5.03 -10.04
N ASP A 185 10.12 -5.25 -10.68
CA ASP A 185 11.44 -5.02 -10.09
C ASP A 185 11.52 -3.61 -9.47
N CYS A 186 12.16 -3.48 -8.31
CA CYS A 186 12.30 -2.18 -7.66
C CYS A 186 13.69 -1.97 -7.04
N LEU A 187 14.12 -0.70 -6.96
CA LEU A 187 15.37 -0.33 -6.31
C LEU A 187 15.14 -0.16 -4.80
N ILE A 188 16.01 -0.79 -4.02
CA ILE A 188 16.02 -0.74 -2.56
C ILE A 188 17.39 -0.26 -2.06
N TRP A 189 17.42 0.37 -0.88
CA TRP A 189 18.66 0.85 -0.28
C TRP A 189 19.34 -0.23 0.57
N ALA A 190 20.44 -0.78 0.09
CA ALA A 190 21.14 -1.89 0.74
C ALA A 190 21.75 -1.51 2.11
N GLY A 191 21.97 -0.22 2.37
CA GLY A 191 22.49 0.29 3.65
C GLY A 191 21.52 0.19 4.84
N THR A 192 20.29 -0.32 4.67
CA THR A 192 19.43 -0.71 5.80
C THR A 192 18.74 -2.04 5.54
N LYS A 193 18.52 -2.87 6.58
CA LYS A 193 17.72 -4.11 6.48
C LYS A 193 16.30 -3.88 5.92
N LYS A 194 15.77 -2.67 6.10
CA LYS A 194 14.43 -2.24 5.65
C LYS A 194 14.40 -1.73 4.22
N GLY A 195 15.54 -1.61 3.54
CA GLY A 195 15.65 -1.09 2.17
C GLY A 195 15.29 0.40 2.00
N ILE A 196 15.07 1.12 3.11
CA ILE A 196 14.75 2.55 3.11
C ILE A 196 16.06 3.34 3.17
N PHE A 197 16.20 4.32 2.26
CA PHE A 197 17.29 5.28 2.29
C PHE A 197 17.15 6.22 3.50
N THR A 198 18.23 6.42 4.24
CA THR A 198 18.34 7.50 5.23
C THR A 198 19.69 8.19 5.10
N ILE A 199 19.75 9.49 5.37
CA ILE A 199 20.99 10.28 5.37
C ILE A 199 22.04 9.63 6.30
N LYS A 200 21.61 9.14 7.47
CA LYS A 200 22.47 8.39 8.39
C LYS A 200 23.08 7.16 7.72
N SER A 201 22.26 6.27 7.14
CA SER A 201 22.77 5.05 6.48
C SER A 201 23.66 5.34 5.26
N ALA A 202 23.47 6.47 4.59
CA ALA A 202 24.36 6.92 3.51
C ALA A 202 25.70 7.42 4.06
N TYR A 203 25.68 8.16 5.16
CA TYR A 203 26.89 8.59 5.87
C TYR A 203 27.67 7.40 6.44
N ASP A 204 27.00 6.47 7.12
CA ASP A 204 27.60 5.25 7.68
C ASP A 204 28.27 4.39 6.58
N MET A 205 27.63 4.29 5.39
CA MET A 205 28.18 3.62 4.20
C MET A 205 29.45 4.33 3.67
N LEU A 206 29.39 5.65 3.50
CA LEU A 206 30.53 6.45 3.01
C LEU A 206 31.72 6.42 3.99
N LEU A 207 31.45 6.48 5.29
CA LEU A 207 32.46 6.37 6.34
C LEU A 207 33.13 4.99 6.33
N SER A 208 32.34 3.92 6.17
CA SER A 208 32.85 2.55 6.05
C SER A 208 33.71 2.36 4.79
N GLN A 209 33.32 2.98 3.67
CA GLN A 209 34.11 2.96 2.42
C GLN A 209 35.44 3.73 2.56
N ALA A 210 35.43 4.89 3.23
CA ALA A 210 36.64 5.64 3.52
C ALA A 210 37.61 4.85 4.42
N GLN A 211 37.10 4.26 5.51
CA GLN A 211 37.90 3.42 6.42
C GLN A 211 38.46 2.17 5.74
N ALA A 212 37.74 1.56 4.79
CA ALA A 212 38.24 0.43 4.02
C ALA A 212 39.34 0.81 3.00
N SER A 213 39.50 2.11 2.68
CA SER A 213 40.52 2.60 1.75
C SER A 213 41.83 3.04 2.44
N GLU A 214 41.84 3.18 3.77
CA GLU A 214 43.05 3.43 4.55
C GLU A 214 43.69 2.11 5.00
N ALA A 215 44.90 1.82 4.50
CA ALA A 215 45.62 0.60 4.84
C ALA A 215 45.97 0.55 6.34
N SER A 216 45.54 -0.51 7.01
CA SER A 216 45.56 -0.60 8.47
C SER A 216 46.98 -0.71 9.06
N THR A 217 47.31 0.16 10.01
CA THR A 217 48.51 -0.01 10.86
C THR A 217 48.19 -0.88 12.08
N SER A 218 48.98 -1.94 12.25
CA SER A 218 48.66 -3.07 13.13
C SER A 218 48.99 -2.81 14.62
N PHE A 219 48.20 -2.02 15.36
CA PHE A 219 48.28 -2.07 16.86
C PHE A 219 47.07 -1.68 17.73
N SER A 220 45.85 -1.38 17.22
CA SER A 220 44.77 -0.92 18.13
C SER A 220 43.29 -1.25 17.82
N CYS A 221 42.95 -2.01 16.77
CA CYS A 221 41.53 -2.21 16.37
C CYS A 221 40.96 -3.64 16.47
N SER A 222 41.74 -4.67 16.87
CA SER A 222 41.22 -6.05 16.95
C SER A 222 40.41 -6.33 18.23
N GLY A 223 40.86 -5.84 19.39
CA GLY A 223 40.22 -6.09 20.69
C GLY A 223 38.85 -5.44 20.84
N GLU A 224 38.70 -4.17 20.43
CA GLU A 224 37.42 -3.45 20.47
C GLU A 224 36.34 -4.15 19.65
N ASN A 225 36.64 -4.53 18.40
CA ASN A 225 35.68 -5.16 17.50
C ASN A 225 35.15 -6.50 18.05
N HIS A 226 36.01 -7.28 18.73
CA HIS A 226 35.57 -8.51 19.39
C HIS A 226 34.67 -8.21 20.61
N LEU A 227 35.00 -7.22 21.43
CA LEU A 227 34.15 -6.80 22.56
C LEU A 227 32.76 -6.35 22.08
N TRP A 228 32.67 -5.56 21.02
CA TRP A 228 31.38 -5.12 20.47
C TRP A 228 30.58 -6.30 19.93
N SER A 229 31.20 -7.23 19.21
CA SER A 229 30.56 -8.47 18.77
C SER A 229 30.01 -9.28 19.95
N SER A 230 30.80 -9.45 21.03
CA SER A 230 30.38 -10.14 22.26
C SER A 230 29.19 -9.44 22.93
N ILE A 231 29.24 -8.12 23.14
CA ILE A 231 28.14 -7.35 23.78
C ILE A 231 26.85 -7.41 22.95
N TRP A 232 26.93 -7.31 21.62
CA TRP A 232 25.74 -7.32 20.76
C TRP A 232 25.14 -8.72 20.55
N SER A 233 25.95 -9.78 20.69
CA SER A 233 25.49 -11.18 20.64
C SER A 233 24.99 -11.73 21.99
N ALA A 234 25.39 -11.14 23.12
CA ALA A 234 25.00 -11.59 24.46
C ALA A 234 23.48 -11.74 24.65
N SER A 235 23.03 -12.81 25.31
CA SER A 235 21.61 -13.13 25.50
C SER A 235 20.95 -12.32 26.61
N VAL A 236 20.99 -10.98 26.50
CA VAL A 236 20.38 -10.04 27.44
C VAL A 236 19.43 -9.07 26.73
N PRO A 237 18.45 -8.47 27.45
CA PRO A 237 17.54 -7.47 26.88
C PRO A 237 18.26 -6.32 26.13
N PRO A 238 17.69 -5.77 25.04
CA PRO A 238 18.36 -4.74 24.23
C PRO A 238 18.80 -3.47 24.99
N LYS A 239 18.07 -3.12 26.06
CA LYS A 239 18.44 -2.02 26.98
C LYS A 239 19.79 -2.27 27.68
N ILE A 240 20.10 -3.53 28.00
CA ILE A 240 21.33 -3.94 28.69
C ILE A 240 22.50 -3.95 27.72
N ARG A 241 22.32 -4.45 26.48
CA ARG A 241 23.34 -4.33 25.42
C ARG A 241 23.72 -2.86 25.15
N THR A 242 22.70 -1.99 25.05
CA THR A 242 22.88 -0.55 24.84
C THR A 242 23.57 0.13 26.02
N PHE A 243 23.18 -0.23 27.26
CA PHE A 243 23.85 0.24 28.47
C PHE A 243 25.32 -0.22 28.51
N MET A 244 25.59 -1.50 28.26
CA MET A 244 26.94 -2.07 28.33
C MET A 244 27.87 -1.44 27.29
N TRP A 245 27.38 -1.18 26.07
CA TRP A 245 28.14 -0.42 25.08
C TRP A 245 28.47 1.00 25.55
N ARG A 246 27.50 1.71 26.17
CA ARG A 246 27.73 3.06 26.74
C ARG A 246 28.69 3.04 27.94
N ALA A 247 28.64 1.98 28.74
CA ALA A 247 29.56 1.76 29.84
C ALA A 247 30.97 1.50 29.29
N CYS A 248 31.17 0.46 28.48
CA CYS A 248 32.49 0.12 27.94
C CYS A 248 33.12 1.20 27.02
N LYS A 249 32.34 2.19 26.54
CA LYS A 249 32.85 3.40 25.84
C LYS A 249 33.06 4.63 26.72
N ASP A 250 32.86 4.52 28.03
CA ASP A 250 32.95 5.60 29.01
C ASP A 250 32.09 6.84 28.65
N ILE A 251 30.81 6.62 28.30
CA ILE A 251 29.87 7.70 27.94
C ILE A 251 28.61 7.76 28.81
N LEU A 252 28.58 7.05 29.95
CA LEU A 252 27.52 7.23 30.95
C LEU A 252 27.59 8.63 31.62
N PRO A 253 26.44 9.26 31.95
CA PRO A 253 26.38 10.57 32.59
C PRO A 253 26.65 10.48 34.10
N THR A 254 27.87 10.10 34.47
CA THR A 254 28.34 10.04 35.86
C THR A 254 28.48 11.44 36.47
N GLN A 255 28.46 11.57 37.81
CA GLN A 255 28.57 12.89 38.46
C GLN A 255 29.86 13.63 38.03
N THR A 256 30.99 12.92 37.87
CA THR A 256 32.24 13.49 37.31
C THR A 256 32.04 14.21 35.97
N LYS A 257 31.42 13.55 34.98
CA LYS A 257 31.20 14.14 33.64
C LYS A 257 30.12 15.20 33.61
N LEU A 258 29.15 15.13 34.52
CA LEU A 258 28.15 16.18 34.70
C LEU A 258 28.77 17.42 35.36
N PHE A 259 29.71 17.24 36.29
CA PHE A 259 30.48 18.30 36.91
C PHE A 259 31.43 18.98 35.91
N ASP A 260 32.16 18.21 35.10
CA ASP A 260 33.01 18.73 34.00
C ASP A 260 32.20 19.57 33.00
N LYS A 261 30.96 19.15 32.71
CA LYS A 261 29.99 19.87 31.87
C LYS A 261 29.27 21.00 32.59
N ARG A 262 29.59 21.26 33.87
CA ARG A 262 29.00 22.29 34.75
C ARG A 262 27.48 22.16 34.93
N CYS A 263 26.95 20.94 34.84
CA CYS A 263 25.54 20.64 35.08
C CYS A 263 25.21 20.50 36.57
N ILE A 264 26.21 20.24 37.42
CA ILE A 264 26.09 20.01 38.87
C ILE A 264 27.30 20.59 39.62
N HIS A 265 27.22 20.65 40.95
CA HIS A 265 28.23 21.27 41.82
C HIS A 265 29.06 20.27 42.66
N THR A 266 28.74 18.98 42.61
CA THR A 266 29.42 17.91 43.36
C THR A 266 29.68 16.73 42.43
N PHE A 267 30.82 16.06 42.58
CA PHE A 267 31.18 14.88 41.77
C PHE A 267 31.37 13.61 42.61
N THR A 268 31.01 13.64 43.89
CA THR A 268 31.15 12.53 44.84
C THR A 268 30.14 11.41 44.59
N CYS A 269 30.56 10.16 44.75
CA CYS A 269 29.72 8.97 44.61
C CYS A 269 28.63 8.93 45.68
N LEU A 270 27.37 8.73 45.26
CA LEU A 270 26.20 8.66 46.15
C LEU A 270 26.18 7.45 47.09
N TRP A 271 26.99 6.43 46.81
CA TRP A 271 27.01 5.17 47.58
C TRP A 271 28.04 5.15 48.70
N CYS A 272 29.30 5.54 48.42
CA CYS A 272 30.36 5.60 49.44
C CYS A 272 30.52 7.00 50.05
N CYS A 273 30.09 8.07 49.38
CA CYS A 273 30.28 9.47 49.77
C CYS A 273 31.75 9.91 49.95
N GLU A 274 32.74 9.06 49.61
CA GLU A 274 34.17 9.29 49.84
C GLU A 274 34.94 9.62 48.55
N GLU A 275 34.66 8.91 47.45
CA GLU A 275 35.40 9.03 46.19
C GLU A 275 34.60 9.77 45.09
N ALA A 276 35.30 10.18 44.04
CA ALA A 276 34.70 10.73 42.84
C ALA A 276 33.90 9.65 42.09
N GLU A 277 32.68 9.99 41.65
CA GLU A 277 31.84 9.09 40.87
C GLU A 277 32.33 9.03 39.42
N ALA A 278 33.43 8.32 39.21
CA ALA A 278 33.83 7.83 37.90
C ALA A 278 32.98 6.59 37.52
N GLN A 279 32.99 6.23 36.24
CA GLN A 279 32.25 5.08 35.77
C GLN A 279 32.80 3.77 36.35
N ASP A 280 34.12 3.58 36.29
CA ASP A 280 34.78 2.39 36.85
C ASP A 280 34.52 2.28 38.35
N HIS A 281 34.55 3.42 39.06
CA HIS A 281 34.14 3.48 40.46
C HIS A 281 32.71 2.96 40.66
N VAL A 282 31.70 3.58 40.05
CA VAL A 282 30.30 3.26 40.39
C VAL A 282 29.82 1.88 39.91
N LEU A 283 30.43 1.34 38.85
CA LEU A 283 30.06 0.02 38.30
C LEU A 283 30.93 -1.13 38.81
N TRP A 284 32.17 -0.88 39.26
CA TRP A 284 33.11 -1.93 39.68
C TRP A 284 33.78 -1.64 41.02
N GLN A 285 34.49 -0.52 41.15
CA GLN A 285 35.49 -0.33 42.22
C GLN A 285 34.88 0.12 43.58
N CYS A 286 33.70 0.74 43.56
CA CYS A 286 33.00 1.23 44.75
C CYS A 286 32.73 0.11 45.78
N GLU A 287 32.90 0.41 47.07
CA GLU A 287 32.67 -0.55 48.16
C GLU A 287 31.25 -1.17 48.12
N PHE A 288 30.24 -0.38 47.73
CA PHE A 288 28.86 -0.87 47.53
C PHE A 288 28.73 -1.78 46.30
N ALA A 289 29.31 -1.39 45.17
CA ALA A 289 29.33 -2.22 43.96
C ALA A 289 30.03 -3.56 44.22
N GLN A 290 31.15 -3.55 44.95
CA GLN A 290 31.87 -4.76 45.36
C GLN A 290 31.05 -5.67 46.29
N LYS A 291 30.17 -5.13 47.14
CA LYS A 291 29.21 -5.95 47.92
C LYS A 291 28.20 -6.65 47.00
N VAL A 292 27.65 -5.93 46.02
CA VAL A 292 26.75 -6.50 45.00
C VAL A 292 27.43 -7.56 44.13
N TRP A 293 28.67 -7.33 43.67
CA TRP A 293 29.42 -8.32 42.88
C TRP A 293 29.77 -9.58 43.68
N LYS A 294 29.95 -9.49 45.00
CA LYS A 294 30.17 -10.64 45.91
C LYS A 294 28.88 -11.44 46.18
N GLU A 295 27.73 -10.79 46.28
CA GLU A 295 26.42 -11.45 46.40
C GLU A 295 25.83 -11.91 45.06
N CYS A 296 26.43 -11.52 43.93
CA CYS A 296 25.96 -11.83 42.58
C CYS A 296 25.91 -13.36 42.31
N PRO A 297 24.75 -13.94 41.93
CA PRO A 297 24.62 -15.37 41.67
C PRO A 297 25.52 -15.94 40.57
N ALA A 298 26.06 -15.08 39.68
CA ALA A 298 27.04 -15.48 38.66
C ALA A 298 28.39 -15.96 39.23
N ARG A 299 28.69 -15.67 40.51
CA ARG A 299 29.96 -16.00 41.20
C ARG A 299 31.20 -15.56 40.41
N ILE A 300 31.40 -14.24 40.39
CA ILE A 300 32.55 -13.58 39.79
C ILE A 300 33.87 -14.17 40.34
N PRO A 301 34.77 -14.69 39.48
CA PRO A 301 36.06 -15.25 39.88
C PRO A 301 36.93 -14.33 40.75
N VAL A 302 37.65 -14.93 41.71
CA VAL A 302 38.44 -14.23 42.74
C VAL A 302 39.73 -13.59 42.18
N HIS A 303 40.12 -13.91 40.94
CA HIS A 303 41.34 -13.38 40.31
C HIS A 303 41.16 -12.03 39.61
N TYR A 304 39.97 -11.43 39.61
CA TYR A 304 39.81 -10.06 39.12
C TYR A 304 40.26 -9.06 40.16
N ASP A 305 41.34 -8.34 39.83
CA ASP A 305 41.80 -7.21 40.62
C ASP A 305 40.74 -6.09 40.61
N GLN A 306 40.51 -5.47 41.76
CA GLN A 306 39.63 -4.30 41.89
C GLN A 306 40.23 -3.08 41.18
N SER A 307 41.53 -3.08 40.87
CA SER A 307 42.20 -1.98 40.16
C SER A 307 41.87 -1.89 38.66
N VAL A 308 41.32 -2.93 38.03
CA VAL A 308 41.03 -2.93 36.58
C VAL A 308 39.91 -1.96 36.21
N THR A 309 39.89 -1.53 34.95
CA THR A 309 38.76 -0.76 34.41
C THR A 309 37.52 -1.65 34.24
N PHE A 310 36.33 -1.04 34.26
CA PHE A 310 35.07 -1.76 34.01
C PHE A 310 35.07 -2.44 32.63
N THR A 311 35.69 -1.81 31.63
CA THR A 311 35.84 -2.40 30.28
C THR A 311 36.69 -3.68 30.30
N GLU A 312 37.81 -3.70 31.01
CA GLU A 312 38.66 -4.89 31.15
C GLU A 312 37.98 -6.00 31.97
N PHE A 313 37.23 -5.63 33.01
CA PHE A 313 36.39 -6.55 33.77
C PHE A 313 35.34 -7.23 32.86
N ILE A 314 34.61 -6.47 32.03
CA ILE A 314 33.62 -7.02 31.10
C ILE A 314 34.27 -7.88 29.99
N VAL A 315 35.42 -7.46 29.45
CA VAL A 315 36.22 -8.28 28.51
C VAL A 315 36.61 -9.62 29.13
N SER A 316 36.92 -9.63 30.43
CA SER A 316 37.29 -10.85 31.16
C SER A 316 36.08 -11.72 31.49
N CYS A 317 34.94 -11.11 31.85
CA CYS A 317 33.67 -11.82 32.00
C CYS A 317 33.29 -12.59 30.73
N PHE A 318 33.43 -11.99 29.54
CA PHE A 318 33.16 -12.67 28.27
C PHE A 318 34.13 -13.81 27.92
N LYS A 319 35.28 -13.92 28.60
CA LYS A 319 36.24 -15.03 28.44
C LYS A 319 35.97 -16.15 29.44
N ASP A 320 35.65 -15.80 30.68
CA ASP A 320 35.65 -16.73 31.80
C ASP A 320 34.23 -17.21 32.19
N LEU A 321 33.17 -16.48 31.84
CA LEU A 321 31.78 -16.81 32.19
C LEU A 321 31.00 -17.36 30.98
N SER A 322 30.38 -18.52 31.16
CA SER A 322 29.38 -19.07 30.24
C SER A 322 27.95 -18.64 30.63
N SER A 323 26.98 -18.94 29.78
CA SER A 323 25.56 -18.76 30.12
C SER A 323 25.12 -19.76 31.21
N PRO A 324 24.30 -19.39 32.21
CA PRO A 324 23.62 -18.09 32.41
C PRO A 324 24.46 -17.02 33.12
N ALA A 325 25.68 -17.34 33.56
CA ALA A 325 26.47 -16.46 34.43
C ALA A 325 26.88 -15.14 33.75
N ILE A 326 27.20 -15.16 32.45
CA ILE A 326 27.51 -13.94 31.69
C ILE A 326 26.28 -13.02 31.57
N GLU A 327 25.09 -13.56 31.30
CA GLU A 327 23.86 -12.76 31.24
C GLU A 327 23.49 -12.15 32.61
N ILE A 328 23.66 -12.92 33.69
CA ILE A 328 23.48 -12.44 35.07
C ILE A 328 24.47 -11.31 35.35
N ALA A 329 25.77 -11.48 35.04
CA ALA A 329 26.78 -10.46 35.29
C ALA A 329 26.50 -9.15 34.52
N LEU A 330 26.19 -9.22 33.22
CA LEU A 330 25.82 -8.06 32.41
C LEU A 330 24.55 -7.35 32.96
N THR A 331 23.61 -8.11 33.50
CA THR A 331 22.38 -7.59 34.09
C THR A 331 22.61 -6.97 35.46
N THR A 332 23.51 -7.52 36.28
CA THR A 332 23.93 -6.94 37.58
C THR A 332 24.54 -5.57 37.40
N ALA A 333 25.41 -5.36 36.41
CA ALA A 333 25.96 -4.04 36.10
C ALA A 333 24.88 -3.01 35.71
N TRP A 334 23.86 -3.44 34.95
CA TRP A 334 22.72 -2.58 34.61
C TRP A 334 21.84 -2.27 35.83
N SER A 335 21.61 -3.25 36.71
CA SER A 335 20.84 -3.06 37.95
C SER A 335 21.56 -2.16 38.96
N LEU A 336 22.89 -2.19 39.04
CA LEU A 336 23.70 -1.25 39.80
C LEU A 336 23.48 0.19 39.33
N TRP A 337 23.67 0.44 38.02
CA TRP A 337 23.42 1.75 37.41
C TRP A 337 21.97 2.21 37.59
N LYS A 338 21.00 1.29 37.49
CA LYS A 338 19.59 1.60 37.73
C LYS A 338 19.36 2.02 39.19
N ALA A 339 19.81 1.23 40.17
CA ALA A 339 19.62 1.52 41.59
C ALA A 339 20.20 2.88 41.99
N GLN A 340 21.32 3.28 41.38
CA GLN A 340 21.93 4.60 41.58
C GLN A 340 21.04 5.74 41.04
N ASN A 341 20.41 5.55 39.87
CA ASN A 341 19.49 6.53 39.31
C ASN A 341 18.16 6.57 40.10
N ASP A 342 17.62 5.42 40.49
CA ASP A 342 16.46 5.32 41.40
C ASP A 342 16.74 6.07 42.74
N LEU A 343 17.98 6.03 43.26
CA LEU A 343 18.40 6.80 44.44
C LEU A 343 18.48 8.32 44.16
N GLN A 344 19.11 8.71 43.04
CA GLN A 344 19.32 10.13 42.67
C GLN A 344 18.02 10.88 42.33
N TRP A 345 17.06 10.21 41.67
CA TRP A 345 15.87 10.86 41.11
C TRP A 345 14.58 10.53 41.86
N ASP A 346 14.43 9.29 42.34
CA ASP A 346 13.22 8.82 43.04
C ASP A 346 13.41 8.69 44.56
N ASN A 347 14.60 9.06 45.08
CA ASN A 347 15.02 8.92 46.48
C ASN A 347 14.87 7.48 47.03
N LYS A 348 15.00 6.48 46.15
CA LYS A 348 14.74 5.08 46.45
C LYS A 348 16.05 4.31 46.67
N CYS A 349 16.39 4.11 47.95
CA CYS A 349 17.49 3.22 48.32
C CYS A 349 17.08 1.75 48.13
N SER A 350 17.88 0.99 47.37
CA SER A 350 17.71 -0.46 47.19
C SER A 350 18.89 -1.19 47.85
N ASN A 351 18.64 -2.30 48.55
CA ASN A 351 19.73 -3.04 49.21
C ASN A 351 20.44 -4.03 48.26
N VAL A 352 21.59 -4.54 48.71
CA VAL A 352 22.48 -5.42 47.93
C VAL A 352 21.74 -6.65 47.40
N SER A 353 20.98 -7.32 48.26
CA SER A 353 20.29 -8.56 47.92
C SER A 353 19.09 -8.33 46.99
N GLU A 354 18.37 -7.20 47.11
CA GLU A 354 17.34 -6.79 46.14
C GLU A 354 17.91 -6.58 44.73
N ILE A 355 19.06 -5.91 44.62
CA ILE A 355 19.75 -5.68 43.34
C ILE A 355 20.17 -7.02 42.73
N CYS A 356 20.75 -7.93 43.52
CA CYS A 356 21.20 -9.26 43.07
C CYS A 356 20.04 -10.15 42.63
N LEU A 357 18.97 -10.24 43.42
CA LEU A 357 17.79 -11.05 43.10
C LEU A 357 17.05 -10.50 41.87
N SER A 358 16.89 -9.18 41.76
CA SER A 358 16.26 -8.56 40.60
C SER A 358 17.10 -8.74 39.33
N ALA A 359 18.43 -8.64 39.42
CA ALA A 359 19.32 -8.87 38.28
C ALA A 359 19.31 -10.32 37.81
N ALA A 360 19.39 -11.28 38.73
CA ALA A 360 19.38 -12.70 38.40
C ALA A 360 18.03 -13.14 37.83
N GLY A 361 16.91 -12.70 38.41
CA GLY A 361 15.57 -12.95 37.85
C GLY A 361 15.44 -12.43 36.42
N LEU A 362 15.77 -11.16 36.19
CA LEU A 362 15.71 -10.55 34.85
C LEU A 362 16.60 -11.24 33.79
N ALA A 363 17.72 -11.84 34.20
CA ALA A 363 18.59 -12.60 33.29
C ALA A 363 18.05 -14.01 33.02
N VAL A 364 17.56 -14.72 34.03
CA VAL A 364 16.99 -16.06 33.90
C VAL A 364 15.67 -16.02 33.13
N ASP A 365 14.75 -15.12 33.45
CA ASP A 365 13.48 -14.90 32.73
C ASP A 365 13.74 -14.70 31.22
N PHE A 366 14.80 -13.98 30.87
CA PHE A 366 15.17 -13.71 29.48
C PHE A 366 15.79 -14.95 28.81
N LEU A 367 16.65 -15.70 29.50
CA LEU A 367 17.28 -16.92 28.97
C LEU A 367 16.30 -18.08 28.78
N GLU A 368 15.37 -18.28 29.72
CA GLU A 368 14.31 -19.28 29.61
C GLU A 368 13.40 -18.99 28.41
N SER A 369 13.11 -17.70 28.15
CA SER A 369 12.40 -17.28 26.93
C SER A 369 13.19 -17.53 25.63
N GLY A 370 14.52 -17.68 25.71
CA GLY A 370 15.41 -17.91 24.59
C GLY A 370 15.69 -19.39 24.26
N GLN A 371 15.76 -20.27 25.27
CA GLN A 371 16.11 -21.68 25.04
C GLN A 371 15.07 -22.45 24.21
N LEU A 372 13.79 -22.04 24.21
CA LEU A 372 12.73 -22.64 23.40
C LEU A 372 12.83 -22.35 21.88
N LEU A 373 13.85 -21.61 21.42
CA LEU A 373 14.07 -21.28 20.01
C LEU A 373 15.13 -22.16 19.32
N ASN A 374 15.99 -22.86 20.06
CA ASN A 374 17.08 -23.67 19.50
C ASN A 374 16.84 -25.18 19.65
N GLU A 375 16.00 -25.74 18.78
CA GLU A 375 16.06 -27.16 18.44
C GLU A 375 16.47 -27.32 16.97
N ASN A 376 17.34 -28.29 16.72
CA ASN A 376 18.14 -28.48 15.51
C ASN A 376 17.38 -28.41 14.18
N PHE A 377 17.44 -27.29 13.47
CA PHE A 377 17.10 -27.23 12.04
C PHE A 377 18.24 -27.80 11.19
N CYS A 378 18.19 -29.11 10.95
CA CYS A 378 19.03 -29.78 9.95
C CYS A 378 18.18 -30.60 8.97
N GLN A 379 17.34 -29.92 8.18
CA GLN A 379 16.77 -30.40 6.91
C GLN A 379 15.97 -29.28 6.22
N SER A 380 15.94 -29.27 4.87
CA SER A 380 15.32 -28.24 4.02
C SER A 380 13.78 -28.30 3.94
N GLN A 381 13.12 -28.86 4.95
CA GLN A 381 11.66 -28.98 5.04
C GLN A 381 11.16 -28.48 6.39
N ALA A 382 10.14 -27.63 6.35
CA ALA A 382 9.40 -27.18 7.51
C ALA A 382 7.98 -27.77 7.49
N GLY A 383 7.53 -28.27 8.63
CA GLY A 383 6.12 -28.54 8.87
C GLY A 383 5.40 -27.28 9.31
N LEU A 384 4.16 -27.11 8.85
CA LEU A 384 3.26 -26.02 9.20
C LEU A 384 1.97 -26.61 9.77
N GLY A 385 1.64 -26.21 10.99
CA GLY A 385 0.35 -26.46 11.61
C GLY A 385 -0.38 -25.14 11.77
N VAL A 386 -1.64 -25.11 11.35
CA VAL A 386 -2.54 -23.95 11.52
C VAL A 386 -3.73 -24.40 12.34
N LEU A 387 -4.08 -23.60 13.34
CA LEU A 387 -5.20 -23.84 14.25
C LEU A 387 -6.00 -22.54 14.36
N VAL A 388 -7.24 -22.54 13.87
CA VAL A 388 -8.17 -21.43 14.02
C VAL A 388 -9.20 -21.79 15.08
N ARG A 389 -9.53 -20.82 15.94
CA ARG A 389 -10.52 -20.96 17.02
C ARG A 389 -11.61 -19.92 16.88
N ASP A 390 -12.80 -20.24 17.39
CA ASP A 390 -13.88 -19.28 17.55
C ASP A 390 -13.72 -18.44 18.83
N SER A 391 -14.65 -17.51 19.05
CA SER A 391 -14.68 -16.63 20.22
C SER A 391 -14.95 -17.34 21.56
N SER A 392 -15.36 -18.62 21.55
CA SER A 392 -15.44 -19.48 22.73
C SER A 392 -14.13 -20.19 23.06
N GLY A 393 -13.13 -20.10 22.17
CA GLY A 393 -11.88 -20.85 22.23
C GLY A 393 -11.99 -22.27 21.65
N SER A 394 -13.14 -22.63 21.07
CA SER A 394 -13.37 -23.93 20.42
C SER A 394 -12.67 -23.96 19.06
N VAL A 395 -12.22 -25.15 18.63
CA VAL A 395 -11.50 -25.30 17.35
C VAL A 395 -12.47 -25.20 16.18
N ALA A 396 -12.24 -24.21 15.31
CA ALA A 396 -13.07 -23.94 14.14
C ALA A 396 -12.49 -24.55 12.86
N ALA A 397 -11.17 -24.53 12.69
CA ALA A 397 -10.48 -25.12 11.54
C ALA A 397 -9.04 -25.52 11.88
N THR A 398 -8.52 -26.54 11.21
CA THR A 398 -7.12 -26.99 11.34
C THR A 398 -6.53 -27.40 9.99
N MET A 399 -5.26 -27.08 9.77
CA MET A 399 -4.47 -27.57 8.64
C MET A 399 -3.12 -28.07 9.14
N CYS A 400 -2.61 -29.11 8.49
CA CYS A 400 -1.22 -29.55 8.60
C CYS A 400 -0.67 -29.71 7.16
N THR A 401 0.39 -28.98 6.82
CA THR A 401 1.02 -29.04 5.49
C THR A 401 2.53 -28.80 5.62
N ARG A 402 3.31 -29.15 4.60
CA ARG A 402 4.78 -29.06 4.64
C ARG A 402 5.32 -28.33 3.43
N PHE A 403 6.29 -27.44 3.65
CA PHE A 403 6.90 -26.65 2.58
C PHE A 403 8.44 -26.70 2.66
N ARG A 404 9.09 -26.47 1.52
CA ARG A 404 10.54 -26.30 1.44
C ARG A 404 10.93 -24.84 1.56
N TRP A 405 12.05 -24.58 2.21
CA TRP A 405 12.60 -23.25 2.42
C TRP A 405 14.13 -23.32 2.39
N ASP A 406 14.70 -22.46 1.56
CA ASP A 406 16.14 -22.22 1.44
C ASP A 406 16.31 -20.69 1.62
N GLY A 407 16.73 -20.22 2.80
CA GLY A 407 16.81 -18.79 3.09
C GLY A 407 16.96 -18.46 4.59
N GLU A 408 16.60 -17.23 4.99
CA GLU A 408 16.60 -16.82 6.40
C GLU A 408 15.31 -17.28 7.12
N VAL A 409 15.40 -17.56 8.43
CA VAL A 409 14.27 -18.04 9.27
C VAL A 409 13.07 -17.10 9.23
N LEU A 410 13.30 -15.78 9.12
CA LEU A 410 12.25 -14.78 9.00
C LEU A 410 11.39 -14.97 7.73
N GLN A 411 11.97 -15.48 6.64
CA GLN A 411 11.24 -15.80 5.41
C GLN A 411 10.37 -17.06 5.57
N ALA A 412 10.83 -18.05 6.35
CA ALA A 412 10.01 -19.23 6.68
C ALA A 412 8.76 -18.81 7.46
N HIS A 413 8.90 -17.93 8.46
CA HIS A 413 7.75 -17.37 9.18
C HIS A 413 6.78 -16.59 8.27
N ALA A 414 7.30 -15.78 7.34
CA ALA A 414 6.46 -15.05 6.39
C ALA A 414 5.69 -16.00 5.45
N ARG A 415 6.34 -17.04 4.91
CA ARG A 415 5.66 -18.08 4.10
C ARG A 415 4.63 -18.85 4.91
N SER A 416 4.94 -19.24 6.15
CA SER A 416 3.99 -19.89 7.05
C SER A 416 2.73 -19.06 7.27
N LEU A 417 2.87 -17.74 7.45
CA LEU A 417 1.76 -16.83 7.64
C LEU A 417 0.93 -16.66 6.35
N LEU A 418 1.57 -16.54 5.18
CA LEU A 418 0.86 -16.53 3.88
C LEU A 418 0.00 -17.78 3.68
N ILE A 419 0.56 -18.96 3.94
CA ILE A 419 -0.15 -20.24 3.81
C ILE A 419 -1.30 -20.33 4.83
N ALA A 420 -1.11 -19.82 6.05
CA ALA A 420 -2.16 -19.79 7.07
C ALA A 420 -3.30 -18.81 6.74
N LEU A 421 -2.98 -17.64 6.17
CA LEU A 421 -3.98 -16.67 5.71
C LEU A 421 -4.76 -17.20 4.51
N GLN A 422 -4.07 -17.79 3.52
CA GLN A 422 -4.72 -18.47 2.39
C GLN A 422 -5.69 -19.56 2.90
N PHE A 423 -5.25 -20.43 3.81
CA PHE A 423 -6.10 -21.47 4.40
C PHE A 423 -7.32 -20.90 5.15
N ALA A 424 -7.15 -19.87 5.97
CA ALA A 424 -8.27 -19.24 6.67
C ALA A 424 -9.25 -18.58 5.67
N TYR A 425 -8.74 -17.97 4.60
CA TYR A 425 -9.54 -17.42 3.53
C TYR A 425 -10.32 -18.52 2.78
N ASP A 426 -9.67 -19.62 2.39
CA ASP A 426 -10.31 -20.74 1.70
C ASP A 426 -11.34 -21.45 2.59
N ALA A 427 -11.11 -21.48 3.91
CA ALA A 427 -12.06 -21.96 4.92
C ALA A 427 -13.25 -21.00 5.19
N GLY A 428 -13.36 -19.89 4.47
CA GLY A 428 -14.45 -18.90 4.64
C GLY A 428 -14.32 -18.00 5.87
N LEU A 429 -13.20 -18.04 6.59
CA LEU A 429 -12.98 -17.30 7.83
C LEU A 429 -12.51 -15.88 7.51
N ARG A 430 -13.45 -14.98 7.18
CA ARG A 430 -13.16 -13.58 6.80
C ARG A 430 -12.85 -12.63 7.96
N ASN A 431 -13.12 -13.04 9.21
CA ASN A 431 -12.85 -12.25 10.40
C ASN A 431 -11.84 -13.02 11.27
N LEU A 432 -10.60 -12.53 11.32
CA LEU A 432 -9.45 -13.24 11.89
C LEU A 432 -8.54 -12.30 12.70
N GLU A 433 -8.18 -12.73 13.90
CA GLU A 433 -6.96 -12.25 14.56
C GLU A 433 -5.86 -13.31 14.34
N ALA A 434 -4.81 -12.92 13.62
CA ALA A 434 -3.73 -13.81 13.22
C ALA A 434 -2.54 -13.68 14.19
N ASP A 435 -2.38 -14.69 15.03
CA ASP A 435 -1.29 -14.84 16.00
C ASP A 435 0.07 -15.07 15.31
N VAL A 436 0.93 -14.06 15.29
CA VAL A 436 2.28 -14.13 14.66
C VAL A 436 3.34 -14.43 15.72
N GLY A 437 3.96 -15.61 15.65
CA GLY A 437 5.03 -16.03 16.58
C GLY A 437 6.39 -15.35 16.41
N CYS A 438 6.52 -14.35 15.53
CA CYS A 438 7.77 -13.65 15.24
C CYS A 438 7.58 -12.12 15.32
N GLN A 439 8.19 -11.49 16.33
CA GLN A 439 8.03 -10.06 16.60
C GLN A 439 8.66 -9.16 15.52
N GLU A 440 9.76 -9.57 14.89
CA GLU A 440 10.38 -8.82 13.78
C GLU A 440 9.47 -8.82 12.54
N LEU A 441 8.82 -9.96 12.23
CA LEU A 441 7.85 -10.07 11.15
C LEU A 441 6.64 -9.17 11.39
N LEU A 442 6.05 -9.21 12.59
CA LEU A 442 4.93 -8.34 12.97
C LEU A 442 5.30 -6.85 12.79
N GLY A 443 6.50 -6.45 13.26
CA GLY A 443 7.01 -5.08 13.12
C GLY A 443 7.33 -4.62 11.69
N LEU A 444 7.33 -5.53 10.71
CA LEU A 444 7.35 -5.23 9.27
C LEU A 444 5.93 -5.12 8.70
N ILE A 445 5.03 -6.04 9.06
CA ILE A 445 3.62 -6.06 8.61
C ILE A 445 2.89 -4.79 9.05
N SER A 446 3.02 -4.37 10.32
CA SER A 446 2.34 -3.18 10.87
C SER A 446 2.77 -1.84 10.24
N ARG A 447 3.66 -1.85 9.24
CA ARG A 447 4.09 -0.66 8.48
C ARG A 447 3.34 -0.47 7.16
N GLY A 448 2.64 -1.51 6.69
CA GLY A 448 1.96 -1.53 5.38
C GLY A 448 2.91 -1.63 4.17
N PRO A 449 2.36 -1.87 2.98
CA PRO A 449 3.11 -1.90 1.71
C PRO A 449 3.32 -0.49 1.12
N PRO A 450 4.34 -0.27 0.27
CA PRO A 450 5.36 -1.23 -0.15
C PRO A 450 6.49 -1.36 0.88
N CYS A 451 6.75 -2.58 1.34
CA CYS A 451 7.85 -2.92 2.21
C CYS A 451 9.14 -2.99 1.39
N LEU A 452 10.07 -2.04 1.58
CA LEU A 452 11.33 -2.01 0.80
C LEU A 452 12.39 -3.03 1.26
N ALA A 453 12.12 -3.86 2.27
CA ALA A 453 13.06 -4.88 2.74
C ALA A 453 13.44 -5.88 1.62
N SER A 454 14.57 -6.60 1.78
CA SER A 454 15.01 -7.58 0.78
C SER A 454 13.98 -8.70 0.55
N MET A 455 13.27 -9.13 1.59
CA MET A 455 12.15 -10.08 1.51
C MET A 455 10.78 -9.40 1.31
N GLY A 456 10.76 -8.10 1.01
CA GLY A 456 9.57 -7.27 1.08
C GLY A 456 8.43 -7.69 0.16
N VAL A 457 8.71 -8.43 -0.93
CA VAL A 457 7.67 -9.07 -1.76
C VAL A 457 6.75 -9.98 -0.93
N LEU A 458 7.29 -10.76 0.03
CA LEU A 458 6.48 -11.61 0.91
C LEU A 458 5.70 -10.79 1.94
N ILE A 459 6.23 -9.65 2.38
CA ILE A 459 5.53 -8.76 3.33
C ILE A 459 4.40 -8.01 2.61
N ASP A 460 4.64 -7.57 1.38
CA ASP A 460 3.64 -6.96 0.52
C ASP A 460 2.50 -7.95 0.24
N ASP A 461 2.82 -9.22 -0.04
CA ASP A 461 1.85 -10.31 -0.17
C ASP A 461 1.02 -10.51 1.13
N ILE A 462 1.66 -10.50 2.31
CA ILE A 462 0.97 -10.63 3.61
C ILE A 462 0.01 -9.46 3.86
N CYS A 463 0.49 -8.23 3.67
CA CYS A 463 -0.30 -7.02 3.97
C CYS A 463 -1.51 -6.88 3.04
N LEU A 464 -1.44 -7.39 1.80
CA LEU A 464 -2.57 -7.34 0.87
C LEU A 464 -3.74 -8.23 1.26
N TRP A 465 -3.55 -9.23 2.15
CA TRP A 465 -4.66 -10.01 2.70
C TRP A 465 -5.67 -9.18 3.50
N HIS A 466 -5.32 -7.97 3.99
CA HIS A 466 -6.30 -7.04 4.55
C HIS A 466 -7.39 -6.61 3.54
N LEU A 467 -7.19 -6.81 2.24
CA LEU A 467 -8.20 -6.55 1.20
C LEU A 467 -9.17 -7.74 1.00
N SER A 468 -8.84 -8.91 1.56
CA SER A 468 -9.54 -10.18 1.36
C SER A 468 -10.24 -10.68 2.64
N PHE A 469 -10.02 -10.02 3.78
CA PHE A 469 -10.63 -10.32 5.06
C PHE A 469 -11.44 -9.09 5.53
N ASP A 470 -12.68 -9.30 5.98
CA ASP A 470 -13.55 -8.26 6.58
C ASP A 470 -12.86 -7.59 7.79
N PHE A 471 -12.22 -8.44 8.60
CA PHE A 471 -11.37 -8.05 9.70
C PHE A 471 -10.15 -8.95 9.69
N LEU A 472 -8.97 -8.35 9.53
CA LEU A 472 -7.70 -9.01 9.76
C LEU A 472 -6.87 -8.13 10.67
N SER A 473 -6.55 -8.65 11.86
CA SER A 473 -5.55 -8.07 12.76
C SER A 473 -4.38 -9.04 12.89
N PHE A 474 -3.19 -8.50 13.22
CA PHE A 474 -2.01 -9.31 13.53
C PHE A 474 -1.57 -8.98 14.95
N SER A 475 -1.44 -10.00 15.78
CA SER A 475 -0.99 -9.89 17.17
C SER A 475 0.22 -10.80 17.42
N PHE A 476 0.90 -10.64 18.55
CA PHE A 476 2.10 -11.42 18.88
C PHE A 476 1.78 -12.49 19.92
N ILE A 477 1.97 -13.76 19.57
CA ILE A 477 1.84 -14.89 20.49
C ILE A 477 3.20 -15.41 20.95
N ARG A 478 3.32 -15.73 22.24
CA ARG A 478 4.48 -16.47 22.78
C ARG A 478 4.37 -17.95 22.41
N LYS A 479 5.48 -18.59 22.03
CA LYS A 479 5.52 -20.00 21.59
C LYS A 479 4.90 -20.97 22.62
N GLU A 480 5.08 -20.70 23.92
CA GLU A 480 4.48 -21.47 25.03
C GLU A 480 2.94 -21.56 24.97
N CYS A 481 2.28 -20.55 24.40
CA CYS A 481 0.82 -20.48 24.26
C CYS A 481 0.32 -21.22 23.02
N ASN A 482 1.20 -21.54 22.06
CA ASN A 482 0.84 -22.10 20.74
C ASN A 482 1.21 -23.59 20.57
N LYS A 483 1.13 -24.37 21.66
CA LYS A 483 1.51 -25.80 21.68
C LYS A 483 0.73 -26.68 20.70
N ALA A 484 -0.53 -26.34 20.41
CA ALA A 484 -1.41 -27.14 19.56
C ALA A 484 -1.11 -26.98 18.05
N ALA A 485 -0.85 -25.77 17.56
CA ALA A 485 -0.40 -25.57 16.19
C ALA A 485 1.01 -26.17 15.97
N TYR A 486 1.86 -26.12 17.00
CA TYR A 486 3.17 -26.77 16.96
C TYR A 486 3.06 -28.31 16.80
N ALA A 487 2.14 -28.97 17.52
CA ALA A 487 1.90 -30.41 17.34
C ALA A 487 1.39 -30.75 15.93
N LEU A 488 0.47 -29.95 15.37
CA LEU A 488 0.01 -30.09 13.99
C LEU A 488 1.14 -29.89 12.96
N ALA A 489 2.10 -29.00 13.25
CA ALA A 489 3.28 -28.79 12.40
C ALA A 489 4.20 -30.02 12.38
N THR A 490 4.35 -30.72 13.51
CA THR A 490 5.09 -31.99 13.57
C THR A 490 4.39 -33.07 12.76
N GLU A 491 3.06 -33.20 12.89
CA GLU A 491 2.28 -34.19 12.14
C GLU A 491 2.28 -33.92 10.62
N ALA A 492 2.34 -32.66 10.19
CA ALA A 492 2.40 -32.27 8.78
C ALA A 492 3.54 -32.92 7.98
N LEU A 493 4.60 -33.37 8.65
CA LEU A 493 5.72 -34.07 8.01
C LEU A 493 5.37 -35.51 7.56
N SER A 494 4.25 -36.07 8.03
CA SER A 494 3.88 -37.49 7.90
C SER A 494 2.99 -37.87 6.69
N SER A 495 2.23 -36.95 6.05
CA SER A 495 1.17 -37.29 5.08
C SER A 495 1.18 -36.52 3.73
N HIS A 496 0.21 -36.78 2.82
CA HIS A 496 0.23 -36.38 1.39
C HIS A 496 -1.18 -36.15 0.75
N MET A 497 -1.51 -34.89 0.35
CA MET A 497 -2.25 -34.39 -0.88
C MET A 497 -3.13 -33.11 -0.67
N GLU A 498 -3.23 -32.23 -1.69
CA GLU A 498 -3.89 -30.88 -1.72
C GLU A 498 -4.39 -30.47 -3.15
N GLN A 499 -5.42 -29.59 -3.33
CA GLN A 499 -5.86 -28.88 -4.59
C GLN A 499 -6.80 -27.62 -4.36
N VAL A 500 -6.67 -26.47 -5.11
CA VAL A 500 -7.49 -25.17 -5.06
C VAL A 500 -7.44 -24.30 -6.40
N TRP A 501 -8.28 -23.22 -6.64
CA TRP A 501 -8.37 -22.25 -7.82
C TRP A 501 -8.95 -20.78 -7.53
N LEU A 502 -8.77 -19.70 -8.38
CA LEU A 502 -9.13 -18.21 -8.18
C LEU A 502 -9.30 -17.27 -9.47
N GLU A 503 -9.93 -16.02 -9.43
CA GLU A 503 -9.67 -14.69 -10.19
C GLU A 503 -10.75 -13.50 -10.19
N ASP A 504 -10.52 -12.29 -10.82
CA ASP A 504 -11.09 -10.89 -10.51
C ASP A 504 -11.61 -9.92 -11.70
N GLN A 505 -12.14 -8.67 -11.47
CA GLN A 505 -13.09 -7.87 -12.37
C GLN A 505 -12.99 -6.27 -12.49
N PRO A 506 -13.71 -5.54 -13.42
CA PRO A 506 -13.72 -4.05 -13.60
C PRO A 506 -15.10 -3.28 -13.62
N ALA A 507 -15.03 -1.95 -13.88
CA ALA A 507 -16.07 -0.92 -13.63
C ALA A 507 -16.88 -0.36 -14.84
N CYS A 508 -18.17 -0.12 -14.62
CA CYS A 508 -19.05 0.82 -15.36
C CYS A 508 -19.94 1.55 -14.33
N TYR A 509 -20.35 2.78 -14.63
CA TYR A 509 -20.76 3.76 -13.62
C TYR A 509 -22.27 3.86 -13.41
N ASP A 510 -23.04 4.16 -14.46
CA ASP A 510 -24.50 4.32 -14.33
C ASP A 510 -25.21 2.97 -14.16
N VAL A 511 -26.12 2.88 -13.19
CA VAL A 511 -26.97 1.71 -12.95
C VAL A 511 -28.44 2.08 -12.83
N ALA A 512 -29.34 1.22 -13.31
CA ALA A 512 -30.72 1.13 -12.83
C ALA A 512 -31.13 -0.33 -12.66
N GLY A 513 -31.78 -0.65 -11.54
CA GLY A 513 -32.12 -2.03 -11.20
C GLY A 513 -32.97 -2.16 -9.95
N VAL A 514 -33.05 -3.37 -9.41
CA VAL A 514 -33.90 -3.70 -8.26
C VAL A 514 -33.03 -4.14 -7.07
N VAL A 515 -33.28 -3.57 -5.90
CA VAL A 515 -32.58 -3.95 -4.66
C VAL A 515 -32.94 -5.39 -4.28
N VAL A 516 -31.94 -6.26 -4.16
CA VAL A 516 -32.11 -7.68 -3.77
C VAL A 516 -31.54 -8.01 -2.39
N LYS A 517 -30.61 -7.19 -1.87
CA LYS A 517 -30.06 -7.27 -0.50
C LYS A 517 -29.70 -5.86 -0.02
N VAL A 518 -29.80 -5.63 1.29
CA VAL A 518 -29.42 -4.36 1.94
C VAL A 518 -28.44 -4.63 3.07
N GLY A 519 -27.50 -3.72 3.30
CA GLY A 519 -26.59 -3.72 4.44
C GLY A 519 -27.28 -3.31 5.75
N SER A 520 -26.60 -3.54 6.88
CA SER A 520 -27.10 -3.31 8.24
C SER A 520 -27.36 -1.83 8.59
N GLN A 521 -26.69 -0.88 7.92
CA GLN A 521 -26.81 0.56 8.15
C GLN A 521 -27.71 1.27 7.14
N VAL A 522 -28.17 0.59 6.07
CA VAL A 522 -29.13 1.11 5.08
C VAL A 522 -30.48 1.40 5.72
N LYS A 523 -31.06 2.57 5.43
CA LYS A 523 -32.29 3.09 6.05
C LYS A 523 -33.35 3.54 5.05
N ASN A 524 -32.93 3.93 3.85
CA ASN A 524 -33.75 4.58 2.82
C ASN A 524 -34.24 3.61 1.73
N PHE A 525 -33.65 2.41 1.65
CA PHE A 525 -33.99 1.37 0.68
C PHE A 525 -34.32 0.03 1.35
N LYS A 526 -35.15 -0.78 0.70
CA LYS A 526 -35.46 -2.16 1.08
C LYS A 526 -35.45 -3.07 -0.16
N VAL A 527 -35.39 -4.38 0.08
CA VAL A 527 -35.53 -5.40 -0.98
C VAL A 527 -36.82 -5.19 -1.76
N GLY A 528 -36.71 -5.20 -3.09
CA GLY A 528 -37.79 -4.94 -4.04
C GLY A 528 -37.92 -3.48 -4.51
N ASP A 529 -37.14 -2.53 -3.97
CA ASP A 529 -37.15 -1.15 -4.47
C ASP A 529 -36.44 -1.03 -5.83
N GLU A 530 -37.05 -0.28 -6.75
CA GLU A 530 -36.43 0.12 -8.01
C GLU A 530 -35.54 1.35 -7.78
N VAL A 531 -34.25 1.23 -8.08
CA VAL A 531 -33.22 2.26 -7.81
C VAL A 531 -32.39 2.60 -9.04
N TYR A 532 -31.78 3.78 -9.04
CA TYR A 532 -30.82 4.23 -10.04
C TYR A 532 -29.78 5.19 -9.42
N GLY A 533 -28.59 5.29 -10.02
CA GLY A 533 -27.49 6.15 -9.58
C GLY A 533 -26.18 5.92 -10.35
N ASP A 534 -25.19 6.77 -10.14
CA ASP A 534 -23.79 6.50 -10.52
C ASP A 534 -23.12 5.84 -9.33
N ILE A 535 -22.61 4.63 -9.51
CA ILE A 535 -22.06 3.84 -8.40
C ILE A 535 -20.69 4.32 -7.91
N ASN A 536 -20.11 5.40 -8.46
CA ASN A 536 -18.78 5.89 -8.08
C ASN A 536 -18.84 7.32 -7.51
N ASP A 537 -18.65 7.44 -6.19
CA ASP A 537 -18.60 8.71 -5.45
C ASP A 537 -17.71 9.78 -6.11
N LYS A 538 -16.47 9.43 -6.48
CA LYS A 538 -15.57 10.31 -7.20
C LYS A 538 -15.15 9.66 -8.50
N ALA A 539 -15.50 10.28 -9.63
CA ALA A 539 -15.36 9.57 -10.91
C ALA A 539 -13.91 9.20 -11.29
N LEU A 540 -12.93 9.97 -10.80
CA LEU A 540 -11.50 9.77 -11.09
C LEU A 540 -10.70 9.09 -9.97
N ASP A 541 -11.17 9.16 -8.72
CA ASP A 541 -10.41 8.83 -7.50
C ASP A 541 -10.92 7.51 -6.91
N HIS A 542 -10.19 6.42 -7.16
CA HIS A 542 -10.48 5.04 -6.72
C HIS A 542 -11.92 4.53 -7.01
N PRO A 543 -12.31 4.33 -8.29
CA PRO A 543 -13.60 3.74 -8.64
C PRO A 543 -13.72 2.27 -8.17
N LYS A 544 -14.95 1.77 -8.08
CA LYS A 544 -15.24 0.38 -7.66
C LYS A 544 -14.68 -0.67 -8.63
N ASN A 545 -14.23 -1.80 -8.10
CA ASN A 545 -13.83 -2.95 -8.91
C ASN A 545 -15.03 -3.62 -9.61
N PHE A 546 -16.20 -3.65 -8.98
CA PHE A 546 -17.42 -4.25 -9.56
C PHE A 546 -18.31 -3.18 -10.20
N GLY A 547 -18.35 -3.16 -11.53
CA GLY A 547 -19.16 -2.23 -12.32
C GLY A 547 -20.66 -2.53 -12.40
N SER A 548 -21.38 -1.70 -13.17
CA SER A 548 -22.79 -1.92 -13.54
C SER A 548 -23.00 -2.78 -14.80
N LEU A 549 -21.93 -3.13 -15.54
CA LEU A 549 -22.00 -4.08 -16.69
C LEU A 549 -21.97 -5.55 -16.22
N ALA A 550 -22.85 -5.86 -15.28
CA ALA A 550 -22.95 -7.14 -14.58
C ALA A 550 -24.43 -7.45 -14.26
N GLU A 551 -24.81 -8.72 -14.02
CA GLU A 551 -26.15 -9.08 -13.54
C GLU A 551 -26.43 -8.49 -12.13
N TYR A 552 -25.40 -8.37 -11.29
CA TYR A 552 -25.45 -7.80 -9.95
C TYR A 552 -24.31 -6.82 -9.67
N THR A 553 -24.60 -5.73 -8.95
CA THR A 553 -23.60 -4.75 -8.49
C THR A 553 -23.93 -4.18 -7.10
N ALA A 554 -22.92 -3.72 -6.35
CA ALA A 554 -23.08 -3.20 -4.99
C ALA A 554 -22.73 -1.70 -4.90
N ALA A 555 -23.68 -0.89 -4.43
CA ALA A 555 -23.57 0.57 -4.37
C ALA A 555 -23.98 1.11 -2.99
N GLU A 556 -23.29 2.16 -2.54
CA GLU A 556 -23.57 2.87 -1.29
C GLU A 556 -24.93 3.56 -1.37
N GLU A 557 -25.70 3.51 -0.27
CA GLU A 557 -27.02 4.15 -0.17
C GLU A 557 -27.01 5.61 -0.64
N ARG A 558 -25.96 6.37 -0.29
CA ARG A 558 -25.84 7.80 -0.61
C ARG A 558 -25.72 8.12 -2.11
N LEU A 559 -25.40 7.15 -2.96
CA LEU A 559 -25.22 7.33 -4.40
C LEU A 559 -26.50 7.05 -5.20
N LEU A 560 -27.53 6.52 -4.54
CA LEU A 560 -28.74 6.03 -5.21
C LEU A 560 -29.96 6.92 -4.94
N ALA A 561 -30.94 6.83 -5.83
CA ALA A 561 -32.29 7.31 -5.61
C ALA A 561 -33.33 6.28 -6.06
N LEU A 562 -34.55 6.39 -5.52
CA LEU A 562 -35.69 5.61 -6.02
C LEU A 562 -36.05 6.04 -7.44
N LYS A 563 -36.13 5.07 -8.37
CA LYS A 563 -36.48 5.31 -9.77
C LYS A 563 -37.85 6.04 -9.86
N PRO A 564 -37.96 7.14 -10.62
CA PRO A 564 -39.26 7.75 -10.93
C PRO A 564 -40.20 6.72 -11.56
N LYS A 565 -41.46 6.67 -11.11
CA LYS A 565 -42.40 5.61 -11.53
C LYS A 565 -42.80 5.68 -13.00
N ASN A 566 -42.68 6.87 -13.61
CA ASN A 566 -42.96 7.12 -15.01
C ASN A 566 -41.80 6.78 -15.96
N LEU A 567 -40.59 6.49 -15.43
CA LEU A 567 -39.42 6.14 -16.24
C LEU A 567 -39.21 4.63 -16.27
N SER A 568 -38.86 4.12 -17.45
CA SER A 568 -38.31 2.77 -17.63
C SER A 568 -36.91 2.65 -17.03
N PHE A 569 -36.41 1.42 -16.87
CA PHE A 569 -35.02 1.20 -16.42
C PHE A 569 -33.98 1.74 -17.40
N VAL A 570 -34.24 1.65 -18.72
CA VAL A 570 -33.36 2.20 -19.77
C VAL A 570 -33.25 3.71 -19.64
N GLU A 571 -34.38 4.38 -19.45
CA GLU A 571 -34.45 5.82 -19.19
C GLU A 571 -33.76 6.21 -17.89
N ALA A 572 -34.01 5.49 -16.80
CA ALA A 572 -33.40 5.77 -15.51
C ALA A 572 -31.87 5.60 -15.55
N ALA A 573 -31.36 4.50 -16.10
CA ALA A 573 -29.91 4.28 -16.24
C ALA A 573 -29.24 5.35 -17.11
N SER A 574 -29.96 5.99 -18.03
CA SER A 574 -29.39 7.05 -18.86
C SER A 574 -29.06 8.35 -18.12
N LEU A 575 -29.53 8.53 -16.88
CA LEU A 575 -29.49 9.83 -16.20
C LEU A 575 -28.25 10.11 -15.34
N PRO A 576 -27.82 9.27 -14.38
CA PRO A 576 -27.11 9.71 -13.18
C PRO A 576 -25.86 10.57 -13.42
N LEU A 577 -24.78 10.00 -13.97
CA LEU A 577 -23.53 10.71 -14.21
C LEU A 577 -23.77 11.96 -15.07
N ALA A 578 -24.62 11.85 -16.10
CA ALA A 578 -24.89 12.95 -17.04
C ALA A 578 -25.70 14.10 -16.44
N ILE A 579 -26.73 13.80 -15.65
CA ILE A 579 -27.62 14.80 -15.04
C ILE A 579 -26.99 15.43 -13.80
N GLU A 580 -26.24 14.66 -13.01
CA GLU A 580 -25.52 15.17 -11.83
C GLU A 580 -24.36 16.09 -12.28
N THR A 581 -23.59 15.69 -13.31
CA THR A 581 -22.55 16.55 -13.91
C THR A 581 -23.13 17.86 -14.44
N ALA A 582 -24.28 17.79 -15.11
CA ALA A 582 -24.97 18.98 -15.60
C ALA A 582 -25.49 19.87 -14.45
N TYR A 583 -26.01 19.27 -13.38
CA TYR A 583 -26.57 19.97 -12.22
C TYR A 583 -25.49 20.69 -11.40
N GLU A 584 -24.43 19.98 -11.02
CA GLU A 584 -23.44 20.48 -10.06
C GLU A 584 -22.64 21.67 -10.61
N VAL A 585 -22.36 21.71 -11.92
CA VAL A 585 -21.73 22.89 -12.56
C VAL A 585 -22.65 24.11 -12.55
N LEU A 586 -23.95 23.94 -12.77
CA LEU A 586 -24.91 25.05 -12.68
C LEU A 586 -25.00 25.58 -11.24
N GLU A 587 -24.97 24.70 -10.24
CA GLU A 587 -24.93 25.09 -8.81
C GLU A 587 -23.61 25.79 -8.45
N ARG A 588 -22.45 25.22 -8.81
CA ARG A 588 -21.10 25.77 -8.51
C ARG A 588 -20.80 27.09 -9.20
N THR A 589 -21.37 27.36 -10.38
CA THR A 589 -21.26 28.68 -11.06
C THR A 589 -22.23 29.73 -10.50
N GLY A 590 -23.04 29.37 -9.49
CA GLY A 590 -24.11 30.22 -8.99
C GLY A 590 -25.11 30.59 -10.09
N PHE A 591 -25.37 29.68 -11.04
CA PHE A 591 -26.31 29.92 -12.12
C PHE A 591 -27.72 30.07 -11.54
N SER A 592 -28.48 31.04 -12.05
CA SER A 592 -29.71 31.52 -11.43
C SER A 592 -30.67 32.07 -12.47
N ALA A 593 -31.94 32.19 -12.09
CA ALA A 593 -32.98 32.70 -12.96
C ALA A 593 -32.59 34.06 -13.59
N GLY A 594 -32.85 34.20 -14.89
CA GLY A 594 -32.50 35.41 -15.65
C GLY A 594 -31.10 35.42 -16.28
N LYS A 595 -30.17 34.54 -15.89
CA LYS A 595 -28.86 34.40 -16.55
C LYS A 595 -28.96 33.66 -17.90
N SER A 596 -28.00 33.93 -18.79
CA SER A 596 -27.84 33.26 -20.08
C SER A 596 -26.68 32.26 -20.07
N ILE A 597 -26.83 31.15 -20.80
CA ILE A 597 -25.82 30.09 -20.90
C ILE A 597 -25.59 29.65 -22.35
N LEU A 598 -24.32 29.34 -22.68
CA LEU A 598 -23.95 28.65 -23.92
C LEU A 598 -23.42 27.24 -23.59
N VAL A 599 -24.01 26.22 -24.22
CA VAL A 599 -23.64 24.80 -24.05
C VAL A 599 -22.89 24.32 -25.29
N LEU A 600 -21.59 24.05 -25.16
CA LEU A 600 -20.82 23.44 -26.25
C LEU A 600 -21.02 21.92 -26.23
N GLY A 601 -21.47 21.34 -27.36
CA GLY A 601 -21.76 19.90 -27.44
C GLY A 601 -23.15 19.51 -26.93
N GLY A 602 -24.15 20.37 -27.12
CA GLY A 602 -25.50 20.24 -26.53
C GLY A 602 -26.30 18.99 -26.89
N ALA A 603 -25.86 18.19 -27.87
CA ALA A 603 -26.52 16.94 -28.26
C ALA A 603 -25.90 15.67 -27.62
N GLY A 604 -24.84 15.79 -26.82
CA GLY A 604 -24.27 14.65 -26.08
C GLY A 604 -25.01 14.32 -24.78
N GLY A 605 -24.62 13.25 -24.11
CA GLY A 605 -25.23 12.80 -22.85
C GLY A 605 -25.38 13.92 -21.81
N VAL A 606 -24.28 14.58 -21.43
CA VAL A 606 -24.31 15.73 -20.51
C VAL A 606 -24.98 16.95 -21.16
N GLY A 607 -24.64 17.27 -22.41
CA GLY A 607 -25.15 18.44 -23.15
C GLY A 607 -26.68 18.54 -23.16
N THR A 608 -27.36 17.42 -23.40
CA THR A 608 -28.83 17.34 -23.41
C THR A 608 -29.46 17.57 -22.03
N GLN A 609 -28.75 17.26 -20.94
CA GLN A 609 -29.19 17.55 -19.59
C GLN A 609 -28.91 19.01 -19.20
N ILE A 610 -27.77 19.60 -19.59
CA ILE A 610 -27.45 21.01 -19.31
C ILE A 610 -28.54 21.93 -19.88
N ILE A 611 -28.96 21.72 -21.13
CA ILE A 611 -30.02 22.53 -21.79
C ILE A 611 -31.32 22.48 -20.97
N GLN A 612 -31.76 21.27 -20.61
CA GLN A 612 -33.02 21.07 -19.89
C GLN A 612 -32.98 21.61 -18.46
N LEU A 613 -31.89 21.38 -17.72
CA LEU A 613 -31.73 21.90 -16.37
C LEU A 613 -31.65 23.42 -16.37
N ALA A 614 -30.83 24.01 -17.24
CA ALA A 614 -30.72 25.46 -17.35
C ALA A 614 -32.07 26.12 -17.65
N LYS A 615 -32.85 25.58 -18.60
CA LYS A 615 -34.14 26.14 -18.98
C LYS A 615 -35.24 25.90 -17.94
N HIS A 616 -35.44 24.64 -17.51
CA HIS A 616 -36.64 24.21 -16.80
C HIS A 616 -36.48 24.09 -15.28
N VAL A 617 -35.24 24.07 -14.77
CA VAL A 617 -34.93 23.99 -13.33
C VAL A 617 -34.34 25.31 -12.81
N PHE A 618 -33.34 25.88 -13.51
CA PHE A 618 -32.65 27.10 -13.09
C PHE A 618 -33.23 28.40 -13.68
N GLY A 619 -34.16 28.33 -14.63
CA GLY A 619 -34.88 29.50 -15.16
C GLY A 619 -34.02 30.45 -16.01
N ALA A 620 -33.12 29.89 -16.82
CA ALA A 620 -32.30 30.65 -17.77
C ALA A 620 -33.16 31.58 -18.65
N SER A 621 -32.75 32.85 -18.77
CA SER A 621 -33.39 33.78 -19.71
C SER A 621 -33.15 33.35 -21.15
N LYS A 622 -31.96 32.82 -21.43
CA LYS A 622 -31.56 32.33 -22.75
C LYS A 622 -30.59 31.15 -22.65
N VAL A 623 -30.88 30.08 -23.37
CA VAL A 623 -30.01 28.92 -23.55
C VAL A 623 -29.58 28.84 -25.01
N ALA A 624 -28.29 29.02 -25.27
CA ALA A 624 -27.68 28.70 -26.56
C ALA A 624 -26.98 27.34 -26.47
N ALA A 625 -26.94 26.59 -27.57
CA ALA A 625 -26.26 25.30 -27.62
C ALA A 625 -25.69 24.98 -29.00
N THR A 626 -24.51 24.37 -29.07
CA THR A 626 -23.88 23.97 -30.34
C THR A 626 -24.12 22.50 -30.68
N SER A 627 -24.38 22.22 -31.96
CA SER A 627 -24.26 20.88 -32.54
C SER A 627 -24.09 20.93 -34.06
N SER A 628 -24.08 19.78 -34.72
CA SER A 628 -24.08 19.69 -36.19
C SER A 628 -25.50 19.83 -36.74
N THR A 629 -25.64 20.27 -37.99
CA THR A 629 -26.93 20.55 -38.68
C THR A 629 -28.07 19.59 -38.34
N GLY A 630 -27.82 18.27 -38.40
CA GLY A 630 -28.86 17.25 -38.21
C GLY A 630 -29.42 17.12 -36.78
N LYS A 631 -28.82 17.81 -35.80
CA LYS A 631 -29.22 17.73 -34.38
C LYS A 631 -29.79 19.05 -33.82
N LEU A 632 -29.92 20.11 -34.62
CA LEU A 632 -30.32 21.44 -34.14
C LEU A 632 -31.77 21.48 -33.62
N GLU A 633 -32.70 20.79 -34.28
CA GLU A 633 -34.09 20.71 -33.82
C GLU A 633 -34.24 19.96 -32.49
N LEU A 634 -33.36 18.97 -32.22
CA LEU A 634 -33.29 18.34 -30.90
C LEU A 634 -32.94 19.38 -29.83
N LEU A 635 -31.90 20.21 -30.05
CA LEU A 635 -31.51 21.24 -29.08
C LEU A 635 -32.68 22.18 -28.75
N LYS A 636 -33.40 22.65 -29.78
CA LYS A 636 -34.60 23.49 -29.62
C LYS A 636 -35.68 22.78 -28.81
N SER A 637 -35.98 21.52 -29.13
CA SER A 637 -37.00 20.72 -28.43
C SER A 637 -36.70 20.49 -26.94
N LEU A 638 -35.42 20.50 -26.56
CA LEU A 638 -34.96 20.39 -25.17
C LEU A 638 -35.03 21.72 -24.41
N GLY A 639 -35.09 22.85 -25.10
CA GLY A 639 -35.20 24.19 -24.50
C GLY A 639 -34.11 25.19 -24.92
N ALA A 640 -33.29 24.90 -25.92
CA ALA A 640 -32.35 25.88 -26.45
C ALA A 640 -33.08 26.94 -27.30
N ASP A 641 -32.99 28.20 -26.88
CA ASP A 641 -33.50 29.36 -27.61
C ASP A 641 -32.66 29.67 -28.86
N LEU A 642 -31.38 29.29 -28.86
CA LEU A 642 -30.46 29.45 -29.98
C LEU A 642 -29.67 28.15 -30.23
N ALA A 643 -29.96 27.46 -31.33
CA ALA A 643 -29.23 26.27 -31.76
C ALA A 643 -28.21 26.65 -32.84
N ILE A 644 -26.92 26.56 -32.51
CA ILE A 644 -25.79 27.01 -33.33
C ILE A 644 -25.19 25.83 -34.10
N ASP A 645 -24.99 25.99 -35.40
CA ASP A 645 -24.40 24.96 -36.27
C ASP A 645 -22.88 25.13 -36.37
N TYR A 646 -22.12 24.42 -35.53
CA TYR A 646 -20.66 24.59 -35.47
C TYR A 646 -19.93 24.24 -36.79
N THR A 647 -20.62 23.58 -37.73
CA THR A 647 -20.07 23.26 -39.07
C THR A 647 -20.21 24.40 -40.08
N LYS A 648 -20.93 25.48 -39.72
CA LYS A 648 -21.23 26.62 -40.60
C LYS A 648 -20.79 27.95 -40.01
N GLU A 649 -20.84 28.09 -38.69
CA GLU A 649 -20.49 29.31 -37.98
C GLU A 649 -19.69 29.02 -36.70
N ASN A 650 -18.89 30.00 -36.31
CA ASN A 650 -18.09 29.98 -35.09
C ASN A 650 -18.88 30.65 -33.95
N PHE A 651 -19.17 29.92 -32.89
CA PHE A 651 -19.94 30.45 -31.76
C PHE A 651 -19.21 31.59 -31.03
N GLU A 652 -17.89 31.64 -31.08
CA GLU A 652 -17.08 32.69 -30.44
C GLU A 652 -17.11 34.02 -31.20
N ASP A 653 -17.34 33.97 -32.51
CA ASP A 653 -17.37 35.14 -33.41
C ASP A 653 -18.74 35.84 -33.35
N LEU A 654 -19.74 35.22 -32.71
CA LEU A 654 -21.03 35.86 -32.44
C LEU A 654 -20.85 37.07 -31.52
N PRO A 655 -21.58 38.19 -31.77
CA PRO A 655 -21.53 39.37 -30.91
C PRO A 655 -22.20 39.12 -29.55
N GLU A 656 -23.05 38.10 -29.45
CA GLU A 656 -23.68 37.68 -28.21
C GLU A 656 -22.70 36.95 -27.29
N LYS A 657 -22.71 37.32 -26.01
CA LYS A 657 -21.89 36.72 -24.95
C LYS A 657 -22.76 36.27 -23.78
N PHE A 658 -22.34 35.21 -23.09
CA PHE A 658 -23.16 34.48 -22.12
C PHE A 658 -22.64 34.64 -20.69
N ASP A 659 -23.52 34.59 -19.68
CA ASP A 659 -23.11 34.67 -18.26
C ASP A 659 -22.36 33.41 -17.82
N VAL A 660 -22.68 32.26 -18.43
CA VAL A 660 -21.94 31.00 -18.28
C VAL A 660 -21.69 30.38 -19.67
N VAL A 661 -20.48 29.86 -19.89
CA VAL A 661 -20.18 28.95 -21.01
C VAL A 661 -19.80 27.59 -20.44
N TYR A 662 -20.57 26.56 -20.79
CA TYR A 662 -20.36 25.18 -20.37
C TYR A 662 -19.79 24.39 -21.55
N ASP A 663 -18.53 24.00 -21.44
CA ASP A 663 -17.80 23.20 -22.42
C ASP A 663 -17.87 21.70 -22.11
N ALA A 664 -18.63 20.95 -22.91
CA ALA A 664 -18.66 19.48 -22.87
C ALA A 664 -17.86 18.83 -24.03
N VAL A 665 -16.98 19.59 -24.70
CA VAL A 665 -16.22 19.15 -25.89
C VAL A 665 -14.71 19.24 -25.68
N GLY A 666 -14.21 20.23 -24.93
CA GLY A 666 -12.78 20.50 -24.75
C GLY A 666 -12.26 21.57 -25.73
N GLN A 667 -12.99 22.67 -25.87
CA GLN A 667 -12.65 23.82 -26.72
C GLN A 667 -12.53 25.12 -25.90
N CYS A 668 -11.87 25.04 -24.74
CA CYS A 668 -11.76 26.14 -23.77
C CYS A 668 -11.23 27.45 -24.37
N ASP A 669 -10.22 27.41 -25.25
CA ASP A 669 -9.67 28.60 -25.96
C ASP A 669 -10.72 29.40 -26.74
N ARG A 670 -11.79 28.73 -27.17
CA ARG A 670 -12.93 29.32 -27.88
C ARG A 670 -14.03 29.71 -26.90
N ALA A 671 -14.29 28.87 -25.89
CA ALA A 671 -15.27 29.11 -24.84
C ALA A 671 -15.03 30.45 -24.08
N VAL A 672 -13.77 30.76 -23.75
CA VAL A 672 -13.39 32.01 -23.06
C VAL A 672 -13.65 33.29 -23.87
N LYS A 673 -13.89 33.19 -25.18
CA LYS A 673 -14.26 34.32 -26.05
C LYS A 673 -15.78 34.52 -26.16
N ALA A 674 -16.58 33.57 -25.67
CA ALA A 674 -18.04 33.61 -25.71
C ALA A 674 -18.69 34.02 -24.37
N VAL A 675 -17.89 34.20 -23.31
CA VAL A 675 -18.36 34.61 -21.98
C VAL A 675 -18.44 36.15 -21.87
N LYS A 676 -19.35 36.66 -21.04
CA LYS A 676 -19.37 38.07 -20.64
C LYS A 676 -18.25 38.37 -19.64
N GLU A 677 -17.88 39.64 -19.51
CA GLU A 677 -17.05 40.11 -18.39
C GLU A 677 -17.73 39.78 -17.04
N GLY A 678 -16.97 39.17 -16.12
CA GLY A 678 -17.50 38.65 -14.84
C GLY A 678 -18.32 37.35 -14.93
N GLY A 679 -18.49 36.79 -16.13
CA GLY A 679 -19.12 35.47 -16.33
C GLY A 679 -18.15 34.30 -16.07
N HIS A 680 -18.68 33.07 -16.11
CA HIS A 680 -17.91 31.85 -15.82
C HIS A 680 -17.76 30.96 -17.05
N VAL A 681 -16.60 30.31 -17.18
CA VAL A 681 -16.39 29.22 -18.14
C VAL A 681 -16.02 27.97 -17.37
N VAL A 682 -16.75 26.88 -17.61
CA VAL A 682 -16.49 25.58 -16.98
C VAL A 682 -16.41 24.52 -18.07
N THR A 683 -15.44 23.61 -17.93
CA THR A 683 -15.30 22.45 -18.81
C THR A 683 -15.29 21.14 -18.02
N ILE A 684 -15.78 20.08 -18.66
CA ILE A 684 -15.63 18.69 -18.20
C ILE A 684 -14.62 17.90 -19.06
N VAL A 685 -13.88 18.60 -19.92
CA VAL A 685 -12.85 18.04 -20.82
C VAL A 685 -11.63 18.97 -20.84
N GLY A 686 -10.49 18.46 -20.39
CA GLY A 686 -9.20 19.17 -20.51
C GLY A 686 -8.56 19.03 -21.90
N PRO A 687 -7.52 19.83 -22.23
CA PRO A 687 -6.86 20.83 -21.37
C PRO A 687 -7.69 22.11 -21.19
N VAL A 688 -7.30 22.96 -20.24
CA VAL A 688 -8.08 24.13 -19.80
C VAL A 688 -7.31 25.42 -19.98
N THR A 689 -8.00 26.45 -20.48
CA THR A 689 -7.47 27.78 -20.74
C THR A 689 -8.08 28.78 -19.75
N PRO A 690 -7.29 29.41 -18.86
CA PRO A 690 -7.80 30.45 -17.97
C PRO A 690 -8.51 31.59 -18.74
N PRO A 691 -9.63 32.13 -18.24
CA PRO A 691 -10.21 31.94 -16.91
C PRO A 691 -11.13 30.70 -16.74
N ALA A 692 -11.17 29.76 -17.71
CA ALA A 692 -11.97 28.55 -17.56
C ALA A 692 -11.48 27.66 -16.40
N THR A 693 -12.41 26.91 -15.80
CA THR A 693 -12.12 25.92 -14.75
C THR A 693 -12.55 24.52 -15.18
N ILE A 694 -11.78 23.49 -14.79
CA ILE A 694 -12.19 22.09 -14.98
C ILE A 694 -13.07 21.63 -13.82
N PHE A 695 -14.08 20.84 -14.13
CA PHE A 695 -14.95 20.20 -13.15
C PHE A 695 -14.97 18.68 -13.33
N TRP A 696 -15.00 17.97 -12.20
CA TRP A 696 -15.20 16.53 -12.12
C TRP A 696 -16.31 16.25 -11.13
N LEU A 697 -17.26 15.38 -11.50
CA LEU A 697 -18.41 15.02 -10.68
C LEU A 697 -18.00 14.36 -9.36
N THR A 698 -18.70 14.73 -8.28
CA THR A 698 -18.84 13.90 -7.09
C THR A 698 -20.28 13.38 -7.03
N SER A 699 -20.51 12.09 -7.25
CA SER A 699 -21.88 11.55 -7.37
C SER A 699 -22.63 11.61 -6.03
N ASN A 700 -23.92 11.92 -6.11
CA ASN A 700 -24.72 12.27 -4.94
C ASN A 700 -26.21 12.00 -5.22
N GLY A 701 -26.72 10.84 -4.80
CA GLY A 701 -28.12 10.41 -4.96
C GLY A 701 -29.17 11.46 -4.51
N PRO A 702 -28.96 12.23 -3.43
CA PRO A 702 -29.74 13.43 -3.10
C PRO A 702 -29.99 14.42 -4.26
N ILE A 703 -29.08 14.57 -5.23
CA ILE A 703 -29.32 15.39 -6.45
C ILE A 703 -30.42 14.77 -7.30
N LEU A 704 -30.40 13.45 -7.51
CA LEU A 704 -31.44 12.72 -8.22
C LEU A 704 -32.80 12.83 -7.50
N VAL A 705 -32.82 12.82 -6.16
CA VAL A 705 -34.03 13.07 -5.37
C VAL A 705 -34.53 14.52 -5.55
N LYS A 706 -33.64 15.52 -5.58
CA LYS A 706 -33.97 16.93 -5.84
C LYS A 706 -34.56 17.16 -7.24
N LEU A 707 -34.10 16.38 -8.23
CA LEU A 707 -34.54 16.47 -9.63
C LEU A 707 -35.77 15.62 -9.96
N LYS A 708 -36.10 14.62 -9.13
CA LYS A 708 -37.24 13.70 -9.31
C LYS A 708 -38.57 14.39 -9.70
N PRO A 709 -39.01 15.52 -9.10
CA PRO A 709 -40.26 16.15 -9.50
C PRO A 709 -40.28 16.64 -10.96
N TYR A 710 -39.12 17.02 -11.52
CA TYR A 710 -38.97 17.46 -12.91
C TYR A 710 -38.92 16.30 -13.90
N LEU A 711 -38.44 15.12 -13.44
CA LEU A 711 -38.49 13.87 -14.18
C LEU A 711 -39.92 13.29 -14.20
N GLU A 712 -40.63 13.35 -13.07
CA GLU A 712 -42.01 12.84 -12.95
C GLU A 712 -43.03 13.69 -13.70
N ASN A 713 -42.86 15.02 -13.76
CA ASN A 713 -43.71 15.91 -14.56
C ASN A 713 -43.25 16.06 -16.03
N GLY A 714 -42.15 15.42 -16.42
CA GLY A 714 -41.63 15.41 -17.79
C GLY A 714 -41.06 16.74 -18.30
N LYS A 715 -40.76 17.71 -17.41
CA LYS A 715 -40.02 18.94 -17.76
C LYS A 715 -38.55 18.68 -18.09
N VAL A 716 -37.95 17.71 -17.40
CA VAL A 716 -36.62 17.18 -17.72
C VAL A 716 -36.82 15.73 -18.15
N LYS A 717 -36.21 15.36 -19.27
CA LYS A 717 -36.40 14.05 -19.91
C LYS A 717 -35.06 13.33 -20.13
N PRO A 718 -35.06 11.99 -20.01
CA PRO A 718 -33.97 11.18 -20.55
C PRO A 718 -33.87 11.40 -22.06
N VAL A 719 -32.64 11.41 -22.59
CA VAL A 719 -32.38 11.45 -24.04
C VAL A 719 -31.54 10.24 -24.38
N ILE A 720 -32.18 9.23 -24.96
CA ILE A 720 -31.58 7.96 -25.35
C ILE A 720 -31.20 8.02 -26.82
N ASP A 721 -30.01 7.53 -27.18
CA ASP A 721 -29.58 7.48 -28.57
C ASP A 721 -30.44 6.50 -29.39
N PRO A 722 -30.82 6.82 -30.65
CA PRO A 722 -31.63 5.93 -31.49
C PRO A 722 -31.08 4.52 -31.74
N LYS A 723 -29.80 4.25 -31.47
CA LYS A 723 -29.21 2.91 -31.51
C LYS A 723 -29.34 2.12 -30.20
N SER A 724 -29.79 2.77 -29.13
CA SER A 724 -29.99 2.15 -27.82
C SER A 724 -31.44 1.65 -27.67
N PRO A 725 -31.69 0.62 -26.84
CA PRO A 725 -30.70 -0.11 -26.05
C PRO A 725 -29.89 -1.13 -26.88
N PHE A 726 -28.61 -1.27 -26.54
CA PHE A 726 -27.76 -2.36 -27.01
C PHE A 726 -27.96 -3.60 -26.12
N PRO A 727 -28.14 -4.81 -26.67
CA PRO A 727 -28.14 -6.03 -25.86
C PRO A 727 -26.83 -6.22 -25.09
N PHE A 728 -26.87 -6.91 -23.94
CA PHE A 728 -25.67 -7.19 -23.13
C PHE A 728 -24.56 -7.96 -23.88
N SER A 729 -24.90 -8.76 -24.89
CA SER A 729 -23.93 -9.40 -25.79
C SER A 729 -23.27 -8.45 -26.80
N LYS A 730 -23.71 -7.19 -26.86
CA LYS A 730 -23.29 -6.16 -27.81
C LYS A 730 -22.57 -4.97 -27.14
N THR A 731 -22.15 -5.13 -25.89
CA THR A 731 -21.42 -4.09 -25.12
C THR A 731 -20.18 -3.55 -25.84
N ILE A 732 -19.40 -4.40 -26.51
CA ILE A 732 -18.24 -3.96 -27.32
C ILE A 732 -18.66 -3.04 -28.48
N GLU A 733 -19.78 -3.34 -29.15
CA GLU A 733 -20.34 -2.49 -30.22
C GLU A 733 -20.91 -1.18 -29.66
N ALA A 734 -21.48 -1.20 -28.44
CA ALA A 734 -21.94 -0.01 -27.73
C ALA A 734 -20.79 0.94 -27.38
N PHE A 735 -19.67 0.42 -26.84
CA PHE A 735 -18.44 1.18 -26.62
C PHE A 735 -17.87 1.74 -27.93
N SER A 736 -17.76 0.89 -28.96
CA SER A 736 -17.25 1.30 -30.28
C SER A 736 -18.10 2.42 -30.91
N TYR A 737 -19.41 2.42 -30.66
CA TYR A 737 -20.29 3.49 -31.09
C TYR A 737 -20.16 4.76 -30.25
N LEU A 738 -20.00 4.64 -28.92
CA LEU A 738 -19.72 5.77 -28.04
C LEU A 738 -18.42 6.49 -28.43
N ASP A 739 -17.35 5.73 -28.67
CA ASP A 739 -16.02 6.23 -29.08
C ASP A 739 -16.04 6.97 -30.43
N SER A 740 -17.07 6.76 -31.26
CA SER A 740 -17.26 7.54 -32.49
C SER A 740 -17.57 9.01 -32.24
N ASN A 741 -17.87 9.40 -31.00
CA ASN A 741 -18.31 10.74 -30.58
C ASN A 741 -19.56 11.26 -31.32
N ARG A 742 -20.37 10.36 -31.90
CA ARG A 742 -21.59 10.70 -32.67
C ARG A 742 -22.90 10.42 -31.94
N ALA A 743 -22.86 9.87 -30.72
CA ALA A 743 -24.05 9.61 -29.91
C ALA A 743 -24.93 10.87 -29.73
N THR A 744 -26.22 10.65 -29.58
CA THR A 744 -27.26 11.66 -29.39
C THR A 744 -27.95 11.39 -28.07
N GLY A 745 -27.58 12.14 -27.02
CA GLY A 745 -27.87 11.72 -25.66
C GLY A 745 -27.02 10.53 -25.24
N LYS A 746 -27.63 9.46 -24.73
CA LYS A 746 -26.97 8.38 -23.99
C LYS A 746 -27.03 7.02 -24.68
N VAL A 747 -25.91 6.29 -24.58
CA VAL A 747 -25.79 4.88 -24.99
C VAL A 747 -26.12 4.00 -23.80
N VAL A 748 -27.11 3.12 -23.94
CA VAL A 748 -27.61 2.27 -22.84
C VAL A 748 -27.53 0.79 -23.23
N VAL A 749 -27.08 -0.05 -22.30
CA VAL A 749 -27.06 -1.51 -22.41
C VAL A 749 -28.29 -2.07 -21.68
N TYR A 750 -29.14 -2.80 -22.41
CA TYR A 750 -30.35 -3.46 -21.89
C TYR A 750 -30.85 -4.52 -22.91
N PRO A 751 -31.42 -5.64 -22.45
CA PRO A 751 -31.48 -6.10 -21.06
C PRO A 751 -30.12 -6.63 -20.59
N LEU A 752 -29.83 -6.46 -19.31
CA LEU A 752 -28.83 -7.27 -18.61
C LEU A 752 -29.49 -8.61 -18.16
N PRO A 753 -28.72 -9.70 -17.96
CA PRO A 753 -29.29 -11.04 -17.79
C PRO A 753 -29.98 -11.35 -16.44
#